data_AF-A0A930K808-F1
#
_entry.id   AF-A0A930K808-F1
#
_cell.length_a   1.000
_cell.length_b   1.000
_cell.length_c   1.000
_cell.angle_alpha   90.00
_cell.angle_beta   90.00
_cell.angle_gamma   90.00
#
_symmetry.space_group_name_H-M   'P 1'
#
loop_
_entity.id
_entity.type
_entity.pdbx_description
1 polymer ?
#
loop_
_entity_poly.entity_id
_entity_poly.type
_entity_poly.pdbx_seq_one_letter_code
_entity_poly.pdbx_strand_id
1 'polypeptide(L)'
;MNRQPPYSKENEYKNNSEPSANRALPLSGEPEGASGASFISHSLSLPLQSVSAVLTLLNEGCTIPFISRYRKERTRGLDEVQITDISELYDRLKELGKRKETILKTIREQEKLTPELEARIRACMDSTELEDIYLPYKPKRRTRAQIAREQGLEPLALAIMEEAQKPTAPPDLPEGGGDRLADTLRRCWGRFKVPLSSRVRIGTPPPSGRSGGVPLPLSGESERALALDIIAEIVSENQQARNTVRTAYQRGAVITSKVIKKMKDTEEAQKFADYFDFSEPLRRCNSHRLLAMRRGEAQGILRVSITIDSEECIARLTRQFVRGHGVCQTLVSQAVEDSFKRLINPSIENEFATLSKERADEEAIKVFTENLRQLLLSPPLGQKRVLALDPGFANGCKIACLDEQGNLLHHEIIYPHPPRNQVRQATEALQRMINTYKIEAIAIGNGTASRESETFISNILQNSANKFGSILKYVVSEDGASIYSASPVAREEFPDEDVTTRGAISIGRRLMDPLAELVKIDPKSIGVGQYQHDVDQSKLKHSLDQTVMSCVNQVGVNLNTASLHLLTYVSGLGPALARNIIDYRREHGPFTSRAQLKKVKRLGDTAFQQCAGFLRIPNAKNPLDNSAVHPESYHIVEHMAKDLKCTIKDLIGNKKLLAEIDIKRYLTPQPPLRRER
;
A
#
# COMPACT_ATOMS: atom_id res chain seq x y z
N MET A 1 3.31 -3.85 -36.11
CA MET A 1 2.47 -2.79 -36.72
C MET A 1 1.11 -3.38 -37.05
N ASN A 2 0.08 -3.04 -36.28
CA ASN A 2 -1.33 -3.26 -36.62
C ASN A 2 -2.13 -2.16 -35.90
N ARG A 3 -2.91 -1.41 -36.70
CA ARG A 3 -3.63 -0.19 -36.31
C ARG A 3 -4.82 -0.54 -35.41
N GLN A 4 -4.92 0.13 -34.26
CA GLN A 4 -6.14 0.14 -33.44
C GLN A 4 -7.20 1.08 -34.08
N PRO A 5 -8.51 0.78 -33.95
CA PRO A 5 -9.59 1.63 -34.47
C PRO A 5 -9.83 2.86 -33.56
N PRO A 6 -10.50 3.92 -34.07
CA PRO A 6 -10.62 5.19 -33.36
C PRO A 6 -11.68 5.12 -32.25
N TYR A 7 -11.33 5.67 -31.09
CA TYR A 7 -12.18 5.82 -29.92
C TYR A 7 -13.26 6.89 -30.16
N SER A 8 -14.52 6.52 -29.94
CA SER A 8 -15.69 7.40 -30.03
C SER A 8 -15.64 8.47 -28.93
N LYS A 9 -15.78 9.74 -29.32
CA LYS A 9 -15.99 10.88 -28.43
C LYS A 9 -17.46 10.95 -28.04
N GLU A 10 -17.83 10.43 -26.87
CA GLU A 10 -19.06 10.83 -26.17
C GLU A 10 -19.05 10.23 -24.76
N ASN A 11 -18.50 10.98 -23.80
CA ASN A 11 -18.80 10.95 -22.37
C ASN A 11 -17.93 12.01 -21.68
N GLU A 12 -18.36 13.27 -21.79
CA GLU A 12 -17.85 14.36 -20.94
C GLU A 12 -18.27 14.09 -19.49
N TYR A 13 -17.39 13.47 -18.71
CA TYR A 13 -17.45 13.59 -17.26
C TYR A 13 -16.97 14.99 -16.89
N LYS A 14 -17.90 15.82 -16.38
CA LYS A 14 -17.60 17.13 -15.79
C LYS A 14 -16.63 16.95 -14.62
N ASN A 15 -15.35 17.19 -14.88
CA ASN A 15 -14.30 17.33 -13.86
C ASN A 15 -14.49 18.68 -13.13
N ASN A 16 -15.26 18.66 -12.04
CA ASN A 16 -15.18 19.72 -11.04
C ASN A 16 -14.16 19.31 -9.97
N SER A 17 -12.88 19.40 -10.31
CA SER A 17 -11.78 19.34 -9.34
C SER A 17 -11.29 20.77 -9.07
N GLU A 18 -11.98 21.48 -8.18
CA GLU A 18 -11.40 22.67 -7.56
C GLU A 18 -10.33 22.23 -6.53
N PRO A 19 -9.22 22.96 -6.38
CA PRO A 19 -8.23 22.67 -5.36
C PRO A 19 -8.83 22.96 -3.99
N SER A 20 -8.78 21.96 -3.10
CA SER A 20 -9.18 22.06 -1.68
C SER A 20 -8.43 23.20 -1.00
N ALA A 21 -9.04 24.38 -0.97
CA ALA A 21 -8.63 25.49 -0.15
C ALA A 21 -9.05 25.20 1.31
N ASN A 22 -8.09 25.36 2.22
CA ASN A 22 -8.29 25.32 3.67
C ASN A 22 -9.60 26.02 4.09
N ARG A 23 -10.61 25.24 4.49
CA ARG A 23 -11.82 25.74 5.14
C ARG A 23 -11.85 25.22 6.57
N ALA A 24 -11.92 26.17 7.51
CA ALA A 24 -11.73 25.96 8.93
C ALA A 24 -12.69 24.91 9.54
N LEU A 25 -12.15 24.07 10.43
CA LEU A 25 -12.88 23.16 11.31
C LEU A 25 -13.51 23.94 12.49
N PRO A 26 -14.58 23.41 13.13
CA PRO A 26 -15.20 24.06 14.28
C PRO A 26 -14.31 23.99 15.53
N LEU A 27 -14.42 25.03 16.36
CA LEU A 27 -13.69 25.19 17.61
C LEU A 27 -14.28 24.34 18.76
N SER A 28 -13.34 23.80 19.55
CA SER A 28 -13.40 23.42 20.97
C SER A 28 -14.30 22.27 21.43
N GLY A 29 -13.65 21.27 22.05
CA GLY A 29 -14.17 20.56 23.22
C GLY A 29 -14.88 19.23 22.97
N GLU A 30 -14.22 18.25 22.36
CA GLU A 30 -14.72 16.87 22.32
C GLU A 30 -13.63 15.84 22.64
N PRO A 31 -13.97 14.68 23.22
CA PRO A 31 -13.01 13.69 23.72
C PRO A 31 -12.06 13.22 22.60
N GLU A 32 -10.83 12.85 22.96
CA GLU A 32 -9.70 12.57 22.03
C GLU A 32 -10.00 11.56 20.91
N GLY A 33 -11.10 10.79 20.98
CA GLY A 33 -11.58 9.90 19.90
C GLY A 33 -12.54 10.54 18.88
N ALA A 34 -13.22 11.64 19.21
CA ALA A 34 -14.22 12.30 18.36
C ALA A 34 -13.58 13.09 17.20
N SER A 35 -12.39 13.65 17.43
CA SER A 35 -11.64 14.40 16.40
C SER A 35 -11.21 13.52 15.23
N GLY A 36 -10.77 12.28 15.51
CA GLY A 36 -10.35 11.33 14.49
C GLY A 36 -11.51 10.81 13.63
N ALA A 37 -12.63 10.43 14.24
CA ALA A 37 -13.81 9.96 13.51
C ALA A 37 -14.40 11.05 12.61
N SER A 38 -14.43 12.30 13.09
CA SER A 38 -14.86 13.46 12.30
C SER A 38 -13.93 13.69 11.11
N PHE A 39 -12.61 13.63 11.32
CA PHE A 39 -11.65 13.79 10.22
C PHE A 39 -11.81 12.71 9.15
N ILE A 40 -11.93 11.43 9.54
CA ILE A 40 -12.17 10.32 8.59
C ILE A 40 -13.48 10.52 7.83
N SER A 41 -14.55 10.90 8.54
CA SER A 41 -15.87 11.18 7.95
C SER A 41 -15.80 12.25 6.86
N HIS A 42 -15.12 13.37 7.12
CA HIS A 42 -14.94 14.43 6.13
C HIS A 42 -14.02 14.00 4.97
N SER A 43 -12.92 13.30 5.28
CA SER A 43 -11.92 12.89 4.29
C SER A 43 -12.47 11.89 3.28
N LEU A 44 -13.28 10.93 3.74
CA LEU A 44 -13.90 9.91 2.91
C LEU A 44 -15.31 10.30 2.42
N SER A 45 -15.83 11.46 2.85
CA SER A 45 -17.22 11.87 2.58
C SER A 45 -18.26 10.82 3.03
N LEU A 46 -18.04 10.21 4.20
CA LEU A 46 -18.91 9.18 4.78
C LEU A 46 -19.63 9.70 6.03
N PRO A 47 -20.83 9.19 6.38
CA PRO A 47 -21.55 9.63 7.58
C PRO A 47 -20.77 9.34 8.88
N LEU A 48 -20.63 10.35 9.74
CA LEU A 48 -19.87 10.25 11.01
C LEU A 48 -20.31 9.08 11.91
N GLN A 49 -21.62 8.85 11.99
CA GLN A 49 -22.18 7.75 12.80
C GLN A 49 -21.80 6.38 12.23
N SER A 50 -21.73 6.25 10.89
CA SER A 50 -21.28 5.01 10.24
C SER A 50 -19.79 4.76 10.50
N VAL A 51 -18.95 5.79 10.36
CA VAL A 51 -17.51 5.72 10.67
C VAL A 51 -17.31 5.33 12.14
N SER A 52 -18.00 5.99 13.05
CA SER A 52 -17.91 5.70 14.49
C SER A 52 -18.28 4.25 14.79
N ALA A 53 -19.36 3.74 14.20
CA ALA A 53 -19.79 2.36 14.36
C ALA A 53 -18.75 1.35 13.85
N VAL A 54 -18.11 1.63 12.71
CA VAL A 54 -17.01 0.81 12.16
C VAL A 54 -15.81 0.82 13.10
N LEU A 55 -15.37 1.99 13.57
CA LEU A 55 -14.23 2.10 14.49
C LEU A 55 -14.49 1.33 15.80
N THR A 56 -15.72 1.40 16.33
CA THR A 56 -16.10 0.59 17.49
C THR A 56 -16.02 -0.91 17.17
N LEU A 57 -16.52 -1.35 16.02
CA LEU A 57 -16.43 -2.77 15.60
C LEU A 57 -14.99 -3.26 15.45
N LEU A 58 -14.12 -2.45 14.84
CA LEU A 58 -12.71 -2.77 14.66
C LEU A 58 -11.99 -2.86 16.01
N ASN A 59 -12.29 -1.94 16.94
CA ASN A 59 -11.74 -1.97 18.31
C ASN A 59 -12.28 -3.15 19.15
N GLU A 60 -13.50 -3.63 18.86
CA GLU A 60 -14.04 -4.89 19.41
C GLU A 60 -13.37 -6.15 18.82
N GLY A 61 -12.46 -5.99 17.84
CA GLY A 61 -11.76 -7.09 17.18
C GLY A 61 -12.56 -7.76 16.07
N CYS A 62 -13.61 -7.11 15.54
CA CYS A 62 -14.32 -7.61 14.37
C CYS A 62 -13.47 -7.47 13.11
N THR A 63 -13.51 -8.47 12.24
CA THR A 63 -12.81 -8.43 10.95
C THR A 63 -13.62 -7.65 9.92
N ILE A 64 -12.93 -7.13 8.91
CA ILE A 64 -13.57 -6.39 7.81
C ILE A 64 -14.63 -7.25 7.08
N PRO A 65 -14.35 -8.52 6.66
CA PRO A 65 -15.37 -9.35 6.02
C PRO A 65 -16.59 -9.62 6.91
N PHE A 66 -16.39 -9.75 8.22
CA PHE A 66 -17.49 -9.94 9.17
C PHE A 66 -18.37 -8.70 9.28
N ILE A 67 -17.75 -7.51 9.38
CA ILE A 67 -18.46 -6.24 9.46
C ILE A 67 -19.27 -6.00 8.17
N SER A 68 -18.63 -6.14 7.00
CA SER A 68 -19.25 -5.87 5.71
C SER A 68 -20.42 -6.80 5.42
N ARG A 69 -20.41 -8.03 5.93
CA ARG A 69 -21.48 -9.02 5.70
C ARG A 69 -22.57 -9.01 6.76
N TYR A 70 -22.22 -8.97 8.05
CA TYR A 70 -23.17 -9.21 9.15
C TYR A 70 -23.47 -7.99 10.02
N ARG A 71 -22.84 -6.84 9.78
CA ARG A 71 -23.07 -5.61 10.56
C ARG A 71 -23.51 -4.43 9.69
N LYS A 72 -24.10 -4.71 8.52
CA LYS A 72 -24.56 -3.70 7.56
C LYS A 72 -25.54 -2.72 8.19
N GLU A 73 -26.41 -3.17 9.07
CA GLU A 73 -27.40 -2.33 9.75
C GLU A 73 -26.71 -1.34 10.70
N ARG A 74 -25.66 -1.79 11.39
CA ARG A 74 -24.86 -0.98 12.32
C ARG A 74 -24.02 0.06 11.59
N THR A 75 -23.51 -0.29 10.41
CA THR A 75 -22.66 0.60 9.58
C THR A 75 -23.46 1.42 8.55
N ARG A 76 -24.76 1.17 8.39
CA ARG A 76 -25.64 1.75 7.35
C ARG A 76 -25.27 1.37 5.92
N GLY A 77 -24.86 0.11 5.74
CA GLY A 77 -24.64 -0.49 4.44
C GLY A 77 -23.30 -0.15 3.81
N LEU A 78 -22.31 0.26 4.60
CA LEU A 78 -20.94 0.42 4.09
C LEU A 78 -20.42 -0.90 3.53
N ASP A 79 -19.77 -0.82 2.37
CA ASP A 79 -19.15 -1.97 1.72
C ASP A 79 -17.74 -2.25 2.30
N GLU A 80 -17.15 -3.35 1.84
CA GLU A 80 -15.84 -3.80 2.28
C GLU A 80 -14.70 -2.83 1.92
N VAL A 81 -14.81 -2.13 0.79
CA VAL A 81 -13.82 -1.15 0.35
C VAL A 81 -13.85 0.06 1.28
N GLN A 82 -15.03 0.60 1.54
CA GLN A 82 -15.23 1.73 2.45
C GLN A 82 -14.78 1.42 3.89
N ILE A 83 -15.04 0.20 4.38
CA ILE A 83 -14.58 -0.22 5.71
C ILE A 83 -13.04 -0.32 5.74
N THR A 84 -12.43 -0.79 4.66
CA THR A 84 -10.96 -0.86 4.53
C THR A 84 -10.35 0.53 4.53
N ASP A 85 -10.90 1.47 3.74
CA ASP A 85 -10.44 2.88 3.70
C ASP A 85 -10.52 3.54 5.10
N ILE A 86 -11.60 3.27 5.85
CA ILE A 86 -11.74 3.73 7.25
C ILE A 86 -10.64 3.15 8.13
N SER A 87 -10.35 1.84 8.01
CA SER A 87 -9.31 1.17 8.80
C SER A 87 -7.93 1.74 8.50
N GLU A 88 -7.59 1.91 7.22
CA GLU A 88 -6.28 2.44 6.80
C GLU A 88 -6.06 3.88 7.28
N LEU A 89 -7.05 4.76 7.13
CA LEU A 89 -6.96 6.13 7.66
C LEU A 89 -6.88 6.13 9.18
N TYR A 90 -7.61 5.25 9.86
CA TYR A 90 -7.55 5.15 11.31
C TYR A 90 -6.15 4.72 11.81
N ASP A 91 -5.52 3.77 11.13
CA ASP A 91 -4.17 3.32 11.47
C ASP A 91 -3.13 4.44 11.20
N ARG A 92 -3.25 5.17 10.08
CA ARG A 92 -2.43 6.37 9.82
C ARG A 92 -2.57 7.43 10.93
N LEU A 93 -3.80 7.68 11.39
CA LEU A 93 -4.04 8.64 12.48
C LEU A 93 -3.46 8.15 13.82
N LYS A 94 -3.49 6.84 14.11
CA LYS A 94 -2.83 6.28 15.30
C LYS A 94 -1.32 6.47 15.26
N GLU A 95 -0.69 6.23 14.11
CA GLU A 95 0.74 6.46 13.92
C GLU A 95 1.09 7.94 14.10
N LEU A 96 0.29 8.83 13.51
CA LEU A 96 0.42 10.27 13.70
C LEU A 96 0.30 10.67 15.18
N GLY A 97 -0.65 10.08 15.91
CA GLY A 97 -0.82 10.29 17.36
C GLY A 97 0.44 9.93 18.16
N LYS A 98 0.99 8.72 17.95
CA LYS A 98 2.25 8.29 18.57
C LYS A 98 3.42 9.23 18.23
N ARG A 99 3.46 9.71 16.98
CA ARG A 99 4.49 10.64 16.54
C ARG A 99 4.36 12.01 17.23
N LYS A 100 3.15 12.54 17.36
CA LYS A 100 2.87 13.78 18.12
C LYS A 100 3.32 13.68 19.57
N GLU A 101 3.02 12.57 20.25
CA GLU A 101 3.45 12.35 21.64
C GLU A 101 4.97 12.38 21.77
N THR A 102 5.69 11.73 20.85
CA THR A 102 7.15 11.73 20.81
C THR A 102 7.69 13.14 20.64
N ILE A 103 7.13 13.91 19.70
CA ILE A 103 7.53 15.30 19.43
C ILE A 103 7.27 16.19 20.64
N LEU A 104 6.08 16.11 21.24
CA LEU A 104 5.72 16.87 22.44
C LEU A 104 6.69 16.59 23.59
N LYS A 105 7.05 15.32 23.79
CA LYS A 105 8.04 14.93 24.80
C LYS A 105 9.40 15.58 24.53
N THR A 106 9.91 15.48 23.30
CA THR A 106 11.21 16.07 22.93
C THR A 106 11.24 17.60 23.09
N ILE A 107 10.16 18.31 22.74
CA ILE A 107 10.09 19.77 22.88
C ILE A 107 9.97 20.16 24.37
N ARG A 108 9.24 19.38 25.17
CA ARG A 108 9.11 19.58 26.63
C ARG A 108 10.45 19.42 27.34
N GLU A 109 11.24 18.42 26.98
CA GLU A 109 12.59 18.18 27.51
C GLU A 109 13.57 19.33 27.20
N GLN A 110 13.29 20.14 26.16
CA GLN A 110 14.07 21.33 25.81
C GLN A 110 13.56 22.61 26.48
N GLU A 111 12.51 22.53 27.32
CA GLU A 111 11.87 23.68 27.97
C GLU A 111 11.32 24.74 26.98
N LYS A 112 11.06 24.34 25.73
CA LYS A 112 10.58 25.23 24.65
C LYS A 112 9.10 25.03 24.29
N LEU A 113 8.39 24.19 25.04
CA LEU A 113 6.99 23.87 24.78
C LEU A 113 6.08 24.99 25.29
N THR A 114 5.61 25.86 24.38
CA THR A 114 4.58 26.85 24.71
C THR A 114 3.17 26.25 24.60
N PRO A 115 2.17 26.77 25.34
CA PRO A 115 0.79 26.31 25.22
C PRO A 115 0.22 26.42 23.80
N GLU A 116 0.62 27.47 23.06
CA GLU A 116 0.23 27.67 21.66
C GLU A 116 0.81 26.60 20.73
N LEU A 117 2.09 26.26 20.92
CA LEU A 117 2.78 25.22 20.15
C LEU A 117 2.19 23.84 20.44
N GLU A 118 1.91 23.54 21.70
CA GLU A 118 1.24 22.30 22.10
C GLU A 118 -0.14 22.17 21.45
N ALA A 119 -0.95 23.23 21.48
CA ALA A 119 -2.25 23.25 20.81
C ALA A 119 -2.13 23.02 19.29
N ARG A 120 -1.14 23.65 18.64
CA ARG A 120 -0.86 23.47 17.21
C ARG A 120 -0.49 22.02 16.86
N ILE A 121 0.40 21.40 17.64
CA ILE A 121 0.83 20.01 17.42
C ILE A 121 -0.34 19.04 17.61
N ARG A 122 -1.17 19.25 18.64
CA ARG A 122 -2.35 18.40 18.89
C ARG A 122 -3.36 18.51 17.76
N ALA A 123 -3.61 19.72 17.25
CA ALA A 123 -4.56 19.99 16.16
C ALA A 123 -4.10 19.53 14.76
N CYS A 124 -2.79 19.38 14.54
CA CYS A 124 -2.23 19.02 13.22
C CYS A 124 -2.71 17.64 12.75
N MET A 125 -3.26 17.52 11.54
CA MET A 125 -3.73 16.23 10.98
C MET A 125 -2.87 15.72 9.82
N ASP A 126 -1.80 16.45 9.47
CA ASP A 126 -0.91 16.14 8.38
C ASP A 126 0.50 15.80 8.91
N SER A 127 1.06 14.68 8.46
CA SER A 127 2.36 14.20 8.92
C SER A 127 3.50 15.11 8.48
N THR A 128 3.41 15.69 7.28
CA THR A 128 4.42 16.59 6.72
C THR A 128 4.41 17.92 7.48
N GLU A 129 3.22 18.47 7.74
CA GLU A 129 3.06 19.68 8.53
C GLU A 129 3.59 19.48 9.95
N LEU A 130 3.32 18.33 10.57
CA LEU A 130 3.85 17.99 11.89
C LEU A 130 5.39 17.97 11.92
N GLU A 131 6.04 17.42 10.90
CA GLU A 131 7.51 17.42 10.80
C GLU A 131 8.06 18.83 10.55
N ASP A 132 7.39 19.67 9.76
CA ASP A 132 7.75 21.08 9.56
C ASP A 132 7.68 21.86 10.89
N ILE A 133 6.67 21.61 11.73
CA ILE A 133 6.54 22.21 13.08
C ILE A 133 7.68 21.74 14.00
N TYR A 134 8.07 20.47 13.89
CA TYR A 134 9.11 19.87 14.74
C TYR A 134 10.53 20.26 14.33
N LEU A 135 10.77 20.62 13.06
CA LEU A 135 12.09 20.85 12.49
C LEU A 135 13.01 21.78 13.32
N PRO A 136 12.56 22.93 13.86
CA PRO A 136 13.41 23.81 14.68
C PRO A 136 13.88 23.20 16.00
N TYR A 137 13.15 22.21 16.52
CA TYR A 137 13.38 21.55 17.80
C TYR A 137 14.09 20.20 17.64
N LYS A 138 14.30 19.75 16.41
CA LYS A 138 14.95 18.47 16.13
C LYS A 138 16.42 18.55 16.56
N PRO A 139 16.96 17.55 17.29
CA PRO A 139 18.37 17.52 17.65
C PRO A 139 19.28 17.65 16.41
N LYS A 140 20.13 18.68 16.39
CA LYS A 140 20.96 19.03 15.22
C LYS A 140 22.36 18.43 15.34
N ARG A 141 22.93 18.02 14.20
CA ARG A 141 24.39 17.81 14.08
C ARG A 141 25.09 19.17 14.13
N ARG A 142 26.40 19.20 14.38
CA ARG A 142 27.20 20.44 14.40
C ARG A 142 27.29 21.06 12.98
N THR A 143 26.30 21.87 12.61
CA THR A 143 26.21 22.58 11.31
C THR A 143 27.03 23.87 11.33
N ARG A 144 27.24 24.49 10.15
CA ARG A 144 27.89 25.81 10.06
C ARG A 144 27.12 26.88 10.84
N ALA A 145 25.78 26.86 10.75
CA ALA A 145 24.91 27.72 11.53
C ALA A 145 25.07 27.45 13.05
N GLN A 146 25.18 26.20 13.48
CA GLN A 146 25.41 25.88 14.90
C GLN A 146 26.78 26.37 15.38
N ILE A 147 27.83 26.21 14.58
CA ILE A 147 29.16 26.77 14.87
C ILE A 147 29.09 28.30 14.99
N ALA A 148 28.32 28.96 14.11
CA ALA A 148 28.10 30.40 14.16
C ALA A 148 27.34 30.84 15.44
N ARG A 149 26.37 30.06 15.90
CA ARG A 149 25.69 30.28 17.20
C ARG A 149 26.63 30.10 18.38
N GLU A 150 27.47 29.07 18.36
CA GLU A 150 28.52 28.84 19.38
C GLU A 150 29.50 30.03 19.46
N GLN A 151 29.73 30.72 18.34
CA GLN A 151 30.55 31.93 18.26
C GLN A 151 29.81 33.23 18.64
N GLY A 152 28.52 33.15 18.98
CA GLY A 152 27.72 34.32 19.41
C GLY A 152 27.24 35.22 18.27
N LEU A 153 27.18 34.73 17.03
CA LEU A 153 26.76 35.52 15.85
C LEU A 153 25.24 35.56 15.62
N GLU A 154 24.44 34.87 16.44
CA GLU A 154 22.99 34.82 16.31
C GLU A 154 22.29 36.18 16.46
N PRO A 155 22.63 37.05 17.45
CA PRO A 155 22.04 38.37 17.55
C PRO A 155 22.28 39.24 16.31
N LEU A 156 23.44 39.09 15.65
CA LEU A 156 23.74 39.79 14.41
C LEU A 156 22.87 39.29 13.25
N ALA A 157 22.73 37.98 13.10
CA ALA A 157 21.86 37.40 12.09
C ALA A 157 20.42 37.91 12.22
N LEU A 158 19.87 37.93 13.45
CA LEU A 158 18.54 38.45 13.74
C LEU A 158 18.42 39.96 13.44
N ALA A 159 19.41 40.76 13.81
CA ALA A 159 19.42 42.19 13.53
C ALA A 159 19.46 42.50 12.02
N ILE A 160 20.22 41.72 11.24
CA ILE A 160 20.25 41.83 9.78
C ILE A 160 18.88 41.48 9.18
N MET A 161 18.23 40.42 9.67
CA MET A 161 16.89 40.03 9.21
C MET A 161 15.82 41.07 9.56
N GLU A 162 15.85 41.63 10.77
CA GLU A 162 14.91 42.65 11.20
C GLU A 162 15.02 43.92 10.35
N GLU A 163 16.26 44.39 10.09
CA GLU A 163 16.50 45.56 9.26
C GLU A 163 16.05 45.32 7.80
N ALA A 164 16.26 44.11 7.27
CA ALA A 164 15.84 43.75 5.92
C ALA A 164 14.31 43.76 5.73
N GLN A 165 13.52 43.67 6.81
CA GLN A 165 12.05 43.72 6.74
C GLN A 165 11.48 45.14 6.83
N LYS A 166 12.31 46.17 7.07
CA LYS A 166 11.83 47.55 7.13
C LYS A 166 11.69 48.12 5.72
N PRO A 167 10.54 48.73 5.37
CA PRO A 167 10.38 49.39 4.09
C PRO A 167 11.34 50.59 3.99
N THR A 168 12.18 50.62 2.96
CA THR A 168 13.03 51.78 2.64
C THR A 168 12.38 52.63 1.54
N ALA A 169 12.61 53.95 1.61
CA ALA A 169 12.19 54.89 0.55
C ALA A 169 12.94 54.59 -0.78
N PRO A 170 12.37 54.95 -1.95
CA PRO A 170 13.04 54.72 -3.23
C PRO A 170 14.42 55.40 -3.29
N PRO A 171 15.41 54.80 -3.96
CA PRO A 171 16.77 55.31 -3.94
C PRO A 171 16.95 56.51 -4.88
N ASP A 172 17.26 57.67 -4.34
CA ASP A 172 18.05 58.67 -5.06
C ASP A 172 19.54 58.24 -4.96
N LEU A 173 20.15 57.92 -6.10
CA LEU A 173 21.59 57.57 -6.24
C LEU A 173 22.48 58.79 -5.86
N PRO A 174 23.68 58.60 -5.27
CA PRO A 174 24.81 58.03 -6.01
C PRO A 174 25.73 57.05 -5.25
N GLU A 175 26.59 56.43 -6.05
CA GLU A 175 27.57 55.37 -5.82
C GLU A 175 28.66 55.70 -4.78
N GLY A 176 29.07 54.69 -4.00
CA GLY A 176 30.17 54.76 -3.03
C GLY A 176 30.22 53.51 -2.16
N GLY A 177 30.81 52.43 -2.68
CA GLY A 177 30.91 51.11 -2.03
C GLY A 177 32.08 50.99 -1.05
N GLY A 178 31.90 50.18 0.01
CA GLY A 178 32.94 49.78 0.95
C GLY A 178 32.60 50.11 2.42
N ASP A 179 32.77 51.38 2.81
CA ASP A 179 32.81 51.77 4.23
C ASP A 179 31.45 51.78 4.95
N ARG A 180 30.33 51.92 4.22
CA ARG A 180 28.99 51.86 4.83
C ARG A 180 28.60 50.48 5.35
N LEU A 181 29.21 49.40 4.85
CA LEU A 181 28.86 48.04 5.25
C LEU A 181 29.35 47.74 6.67
N ALA A 182 30.61 48.08 6.95
CA ALA A 182 31.18 47.95 8.28
C ALA A 182 30.46 48.87 9.29
N ASP A 183 30.05 50.06 8.88
CA ASP A 183 29.28 50.97 9.74
C ASP A 183 27.83 50.55 9.94
N THR A 184 27.17 49.97 8.93
CA THR A 184 25.81 49.43 9.07
C THR A 184 25.82 48.17 9.95
N LEU A 185 26.78 47.27 9.73
CA LEU A 185 26.99 46.11 10.59
C LEU A 185 27.41 46.54 12.01
N ARG A 186 28.26 47.56 12.17
CA ARG A 186 28.56 48.17 13.48
C ARG A 186 27.37 48.88 14.11
N ARG A 187 26.43 49.44 13.35
CA ARG A 187 25.17 50.02 13.88
C ARG A 187 24.21 48.92 14.35
N CYS A 188 24.05 47.86 13.56
CA CYS A 188 23.28 46.67 13.93
C CYS A 188 23.88 46.00 15.17
N TRP A 189 25.21 45.83 15.21
CA TRP A 189 25.94 45.26 16.33
C TRP A 189 25.99 46.21 17.55
N GLY A 190 26.10 47.52 17.32
CA GLY A 190 26.23 48.57 18.33
C GLY A 190 24.94 48.85 19.10
N ARG A 191 23.76 48.60 18.50
CA ARG A 191 22.47 48.65 19.21
C ARG A 191 22.32 47.56 20.29
N PHE A 192 23.13 46.49 20.24
CA PHE A 192 23.05 45.34 21.16
C PHE A 192 24.21 45.25 22.16
N LYS A 193 25.08 46.27 22.27
CA LYS A 193 26.04 46.34 23.38
C LYS A 193 25.29 46.58 24.70
N VAL A 194 24.82 45.50 25.32
CA VAL A 194 24.94 45.38 26.78
C VAL A 194 26.45 45.30 27.07
N PRO A 195 26.98 46.04 28.07
CA PRO A 195 28.43 46.11 28.27
C PRO A 195 29.03 44.70 28.40
N LEU A 196 30.15 44.45 27.72
CA LEU A 196 31.04 43.31 27.99
C LEU A 196 31.68 43.49 29.39
N SER A 197 30.87 43.44 30.43
CA SER A 197 31.24 43.61 31.84
C SER A 197 30.26 42.86 32.75
N SER A 198 29.99 41.60 32.43
CA SER A 198 29.41 40.67 33.40
C SER A 198 29.64 39.22 32.95
N ARG A 199 30.91 38.82 32.82
CA ARG A 199 31.25 37.40 32.95
C ARG A 199 31.24 37.09 34.44
N VAL A 200 30.18 36.41 34.88
CA VAL A 200 30.07 35.77 36.18
C VAL A 200 31.27 34.84 36.38
N ARG A 201 32.06 35.09 37.44
CA ARG A 201 33.08 34.16 37.93
C ARG A 201 32.37 33.00 38.61
N ILE A 202 32.46 31.79 38.05
CA ILE A 202 32.22 30.56 38.81
C ILE A 202 33.42 29.64 38.60
N GLY A 203 34.11 29.37 39.72
CA GLY A 203 34.79 28.11 40.07
C GLY A 203 35.93 27.58 39.18
N THR A 204 37.15 27.72 39.67
CA THR A 204 38.31 26.85 39.31
C THR A 204 38.15 25.43 39.88
N PRO A 205 38.61 24.40 39.14
CA PRO A 205 39.61 23.44 39.66
C PRO A 205 40.75 23.14 38.63
N PRO A 206 41.80 22.36 38.97
CA PRO A 206 43.20 22.61 38.57
C PRO A 206 43.65 21.98 37.22
N PRO A 207 44.87 22.29 36.73
CA PRO A 207 45.26 22.05 35.34
C PRO A 207 46.09 20.78 35.15
N SER A 208 45.85 20.06 34.06
CA SER A 208 46.89 19.23 33.41
C SER A 208 46.45 18.81 32.00
N GLY A 209 47.23 19.17 30.97
CA GLY A 209 47.19 18.50 29.66
C GLY A 209 47.07 19.43 28.46
N ARG A 210 48.22 19.73 27.85
CA ARG A 210 48.44 20.39 26.55
C ARG A 210 47.42 20.04 25.45
N SER A 211 46.84 21.07 24.82
CA SER A 211 47.08 21.37 23.40
C SER A 211 46.60 22.79 23.09
N GLY A 212 47.50 23.57 22.49
CA GLY A 212 47.27 24.97 22.13
C GLY A 212 46.35 25.09 20.92
N GLY A 213 45.44 26.05 21.00
CA GLY A 213 44.57 26.50 19.92
C GLY A 213 43.85 27.76 20.37
N VAL A 214 44.56 28.89 20.36
CA VAL A 214 43.95 30.21 20.53
C VAL A 214 42.99 30.43 19.36
N PRO A 215 41.73 30.88 19.56
CA PRO A 215 40.90 31.29 18.44
C PRO A 215 41.56 32.51 17.78
N LEU A 216 42.06 32.35 16.55
CA LEU A 216 42.48 33.45 15.71
C LEU A 216 41.32 34.44 15.53
N PRO A 217 41.56 35.77 15.52
CA PRO A 217 40.52 36.73 15.20
C PRO A 217 40.16 36.54 13.72
N LEU A 218 38.96 36.05 13.46
CA LEU A 218 38.43 35.86 12.11
C LEU A 218 38.19 37.24 11.49
N SER A 219 38.58 37.41 10.23
CA SER A 219 38.32 38.63 9.44
C SER A 219 36.80 38.87 9.33
N GLY A 220 36.36 40.13 9.21
CA GLY A 220 34.92 40.49 9.15
C GLY A 220 34.12 39.82 8.02
N GLU A 221 34.78 39.27 6.99
CA GLU A 221 34.14 38.48 5.93
C GLU A 221 33.71 37.08 6.42
N SER A 222 34.47 36.48 7.33
CA SER A 222 34.16 35.15 7.88
C SER A 222 32.98 35.20 8.87
N GLU A 223 32.89 36.27 9.67
CA GLU A 223 31.75 36.51 10.58
C GLU A 223 30.45 36.75 9.79
N ARG A 224 30.53 37.52 8.69
CA ARG A 224 29.40 37.74 7.76
C ARG A 224 28.91 36.42 7.17
N ALA A 225 29.81 35.57 6.66
CA ALA A 225 29.43 34.30 6.05
C ALA A 225 28.72 33.38 7.05
N LEU A 226 29.22 33.31 8.29
CA LEU A 226 28.63 32.54 9.37
C LEU A 226 27.25 33.09 9.82
N ALA A 227 27.08 34.41 9.84
CA ALA A 227 25.76 35.01 10.10
C ALA A 227 24.75 34.68 8.98
N LEU A 228 25.17 34.67 7.72
CA LEU A 228 24.32 34.25 6.59
C LEU A 228 23.92 32.77 6.69
N ASP A 229 24.81 31.89 7.16
CA ASP A 229 24.48 30.48 7.42
C ASP A 229 23.37 30.34 8.48
N ILE A 230 23.35 31.17 9.52
CA ILE A 230 22.25 31.21 10.51
C ILE A 230 20.95 31.64 9.85
N ILE A 231 20.97 32.72 9.06
CA ILE A 231 19.78 33.21 8.33
C ILE A 231 19.26 32.14 7.38
N ALA A 232 20.15 31.47 6.65
CA ALA A 232 19.77 30.41 5.72
C ALA A 232 19.10 29.23 6.45
N GLU A 233 19.58 28.86 7.64
CA GLU A 233 18.93 27.84 8.48
C GLU A 233 17.55 28.29 8.96
N ILE A 234 17.41 29.52 9.46
CA ILE A 234 16.12 30.08 9.91
C ILE A 234 15.09 30.09 8.76
N VAL A 235 15.50 30.50 7.56
CA VAL A 235 14.65 30.48 6.37
C VAL A 235 14.26 29.05 6.00
N SER A 236 15.18 28.08 6.11
CA SER A 236 14.91 26.68 5.77
C SER A 236 13.93 25.98 6.72
N GLU A 237 13.87 26.45 7.96
CA GLU A 237 13.00 25.95 9.03
C GLU A 237 11.66 26.70 9.08
N ASN A 238 11.49 27.76 8.27
CA ASN A 238 10.26 28.51 8.22
C ASN A 238 9.17 27.75 7.42
N GLN A 239 8.06 27.46 8.08
CA GLN A 239 6.93 26.72 7.51
C GLN A 239 6.34 27.39 6.25
N GLN A 240 6.23 28.73 6.22
CA GLN A 240 5.70 29.47 5.06
C GLN A 240 6.65 29.39 3.86
N ALA A 241 7.96 29.50 4.10
CA ALA A 241 8.97 29.33 3.07
C ALA A 241 8.92 27.93 2.46
N ARG A 242 8.90 26.88 3.30
CA ARG A 242 8.77 25.49 2.84
C ARG A 242 7.48 25.26 2.05
N ASN A 243 6.34 25.77 2.53
CA ASN A 243 5.05 25.69 1.83
C ASN A 243 5.06 26.40 0.47
N THR A 244 5.84 27.47 0.33
CA THR A 244 6.01 28.18 -0.96
C THR A 244 6.71 27.29 -1.97
N VAL A 245 7.82 26.65 -1.58
CA VAL A 245 8.55 25.70 -2.43
C VAL A 245 7.71 24.46 -2.73
N ARG A 246 7.01 23.91 -1.72
CA ARG A 246 6.09 22.78 -1.88
C ARG A 246 4.99 23.09 -2.91
N THR A 247 4.41 24.29 -2.86
CA THR A 247 3.41 24.74 -3.85
C THR A 247 4.00 24.83 -5.26
N ALA A 248 5.26 25.26 -5.40
CA ALA A 248 5.95 25.28 -6.68
C ALA A 248 6.13 23.86 -7.25
N TYR A 249 6.56 22.90 -6.41
CA TYR A 249 6.65 21.48 -6.80
C TYR A 249 5.29 20.89 -7.19
N GLN A 250 4.23 21.14 -6.42
CA GLN A 250 2.88 20.63 -6.72
C GLN A 250 2.37 21.08 -8.10
N ARG A 251 2.70 22.31 -8.51
CA ARG A 251 2.16 22.91 -9.74
C ARG A 251 3.05 22.69 -10.96
N GLY A 252 4.36 22.78 -10.77
CA GLY A 252 5.34 22.93 -11.85
C GLY A 252 6.50 21.95 -11.84
N ALA A 253 6.53 20.95 -10.95
CA ALA A 253 7.61 19.97 -10.96
C ALA A 253 7.65 19.19 -12.28
N VAL A 254 8.86 19.02 -12.81
CA VAL A 254 9.16 18.24 -14.01
C VAL A 254 10.10 17.11 -13.60
N ILE A 255 9.70 15.88 -13.90
CA ILE A 255 10.59 14.72 -13.76
C ILE A 255 11.40 14.57 -15.05
N THR A 256 12.70 14.39 -14.91
CA THR A 256 13.63 14.18 -16.02
C THR A 256 14.43 12.92 -15.78
N SER A 257 14.58 12.10 -16.82
CA SER A 257 15.42 10.90 -16.84
C SER A 257 16.48 11.03 -17.93
N LYS A 258 17.73 10.72 -17.59
CA LYS A 258 18.85 10.69 -18.53
C LYS A 258 19.69 9.43 -18.36
N VAL A 259 20.11 8.83 -19.48
CA VAL A 259 21.01 7.67 -19.45
C VAL A 259 22.41 8.05 -18.95
N ILE A 260 22.98 7.20 -18.10
CA ILE A 260 24.38 7.31 -17.71
C ILE A 260 25.22 6.85 -18.90
N LYS A 261 26.01 7.78 -19.47
CA LYS A 261 26.75 7.58 -20.74
C LYS A 261 27.50 6.25 -20.84
N LYS A 262 28.07 5.77 -19.72
CA LYS A 262 28.82 4.51 -19.65
C LYS A 262 27.97 3.25 -19.86
N MET A 263 26.68 3.31 -19.56
CA MET A 263 25.76 2.17 -19.63
C MET A 263 24.97 2.10 -20.94
N LYS A 264 24.98 3.17 -21.75
CA LYS A 264 24.08 3.35 -22.91
C LYS A 264 24.10 2.16 -23.89
N ASP A 265 25.27 1.60 -24.14
CA ASP A 265 25.45 0.56 -25.18
C ASP A 265 25.29 -0.87 -24.63
N THR A 266 24.90 -1.03 -23.36
CA THR A 266 24.63 -2.34 -22.75
C THR A 266 23.24 -2.85 -23.14
N GLU A 267 23.08 -4.17 -23.30
CA GLU A 267 21.78 -4.79 -23.59
C GLU A 267 20.75 -4.52 -22.48
N GLU A 268 21.20 -4.44 -21.23
CA GLU A 268 20.35 -4.11 -20.09
C GLU A 268 19.81 -2.68 -20.16
N ALA A 269 20.62 -1.72 -20.61
CA ALA A 269 20.18 -0.35 -20.77
C ALA A 269 19.15 -0.17 -21.89
N GLN A 270 19.22 -0.96 -22.96
CA GLN A 270 18.26 -0.89 -24.07
C GLN A 270 16.81 -1.16 -23.63
N LYS A 271 16.61 -1.89 -22.52
CA LYS A 271 15.28 -2.08 -21.90
C LYS A 271 14.65 -0.76 -21.42
N PHE A 272 15.46 0.27 -21.22
CA PHE A 272 15.06 1.59 -20.76
C PHE A 272 15.26 2.68 -21.84
N ALA A 273 15.39 2.30 -23.11
CA ALA A 273 15.67 3.22 -24.20
C ALA A 273 14.67 4.38 -24.28
N ASP A 274 13.39 4.13 -24.01
CA ASP A 274 12.32 5.14 -23.97
C ASP A 274 12.56 6.24 -22.91
N TYR A 275 13.44 5.99 -21.94
CA TYR A 275 13.74 6.88 -20.81
C TYR A 275 15.17 7.45 -20.83
N PHE A 276 15.91 7.30 -21.94
CA PHE A 276 17.29 7.79 -22.06
C PHE A 276 17.40 9.32 -22.10
N ASP A 277 16.41 10.00 -22.64
CA ASP A 277 16.26 11.45 -22.59
C ASP A 277 14.76 11.77 -22.52
N PHE A 278 14.22 11.72 -21.31
CA PHE A 278 12.79 11.83 -21.06
C PHE A 278 12.51 12.97 -20.09
N SER A 279 11.45 13.74 -20.35
CA SER A 279 11.02 14.83 -19.48
C SER A 279 9.51 15.03 -19.57
N GLU A 280 8.84 15.07 -18.42
CA GLU A 280 7.41 15.37 -18.36
C GLU A 280 7.00 16.03 -17.02
N PRO A 281 5.87 16.75 -16.97
CA PRO A 281 5.34 17.26 -15.71
C PRO A 281 5.06 16.11 -14.73
N LEU A 282 5.59 16.17 -13.51
CA LEU A 282 5.48 15.12 -12.50
C LEU A 282 4.02 14.74 -12.21
N ARG A 283 3.13 15.74 -12.18
CA ARG A 283 1.68 15.55 -12.00
C ARG A 283 0.98 14.73 -13.10
N ARG A 284 1.60 14.58 -14.26
CA ARG A 284 1.10 13.80 -15.41
C ARG A 284 1.85 12.48 -15.59
N CYS A 285 2.93 12.27 -14.83
CA CYS A 285 3.70 11.05 -14.87
C CYS A 285 2.85 9.91 -14.30
N ASN A 286 2.62 8.88 -15.10
CA ASN A 286 1.84 7.72 -14.69
C ASN A 286 2.68 6.77 -13.82
N SER A 287 2.00 5.90 -13.06
CA SER A 287 2.68 4.95 -12.17
C SER A 287 3.72 4.07 -12.90
N HIS A 288 3.36 3.46 -14.03
CA HIS A 288 4.27 2.53 -14.71
C HIS A 288 5.55 3.19 -15.26
N ARG A 289 5.48 4.42 -15.79
CA ARG A 289 6.68 5.16 -16.24
C ARG A 289 7.54 5.56 -15.07
N LEU A 290 6.94 6.03 -13.98
CA LEU A 290 7.68 6.35 -12.77
C LEU A 290 8.44 5.14 -12.24
N LEU A 291 7.77 3.98 -12.12
CA LEU A 291 8.39 2.74 -11.67
C LEU A 291 9.49 2.26 -12.63
N ALA A 292 9.28 2.35 -13.95
CA ALA A 292 10.30 2.01 -14.93
C ALA A 292 11.54 2.90 -14.81
N MET A 293 11.36 4.22 -14.68
CA MET A 293 12.47 5.16 -14.47
C MET A 293 13.22 4.89 -13.16
N ARG A 294 12.50 4.67 -12.05
CA ARG A 294 13.09 4.36 -10.74
C ARG A 294 13.81 3.02 -10.72
N ARG A 295 13.31 2.02 -11.45
CA ARG A 295 14.01 0.75 -11.65
C ARG A 295 15.33 0.95 -12.40
N GLY A 296 15.33 1.72 -13.49
CA GLY A 296 16.55 2.05 -14.23
C GLY A 296 17.55 2.86 -13.39
N GLU A 297 17.06 3.73 -12.50
CA GLU A 297 17.88 4.44 -11.52
C GLU A 297 18.51 3.51 -10.49
N ALA A 298 17.73 2.59 -9.90
CA ALA A 298 18.22 1.61 -8.93
C ALA A 298 19.27 0.66 -9.53
N GLN A 299 19.17 0.36 -10.83
CA GLN A 299 20.16 -0.42 -11.58
C GLN A 299 21.39 0.39 -12.02
N GLY A 300 21.42 1.71 -11.74
CA GLY A 300 22.53 2.58 -12.14
C GLY A 300 22.63 2.84 -13.64
N ILE A 301 21.53 2.67 -14.38
CA ILE A 301 21.45 2.89 -15.83
C ILE A 301 20.96 4.31 -16.12
N LEU A 302 19.97 4.77 -15.37
CA LEU A 302 19.35 6.09 -15.51
C LEU A 302 19.72 7.00 -14.34
N ARG A 303 19.68 8.31 -14.60
CA ARG A 303 19.69 9.36 -13.59
C ARG A 303 18.35 10.07 -13.63
N VAL A 304 17.61 10.02 -12.53
CA VAL A 304 16.28 10.64 -12.40
C VAL A 304 16.38 11.85 -11.48
N SER A 305 15.81 12.98 -11.88
CA SER A 305 15.78 14.21 -11.07
C SER A 305 14.42 14.89 -11.18
N ILE A 306 13.99 15.59 -10.12
CA ILE A 306 12.74 16.35 -10.12
C ILE A 306 13.06 17.82 -9.90
N THR A 307 12.84 18.62 -10.93
CA THR A 307 13.21 20.04 -10.91
C THR A 307 12.00 20.97 -10.99
N ILE A 308 12.19 22.19 -10.51
CA ILE A 308 11.24 23.30 -10.62
C ILE A 308 11.97 24.54 -11.16
N ASP A 309 11.20 25.55 -11.58
CA ASP A 309 11.75 26.88 -11.88
C ASP A 309 12.31 27.50 -10.58
N SER A 310 13.64 27.54 -10.50
CA SER A 310 14.35 28.03 -9.32
C SER A 310 14.28 29.56 -9.20
N GLU A 311 14.28 30.29 -10.32
CA GLU A 311 14.35 31.75 -10.31
C GLU A 311 13.04 32.35 -9.78
N GLU A 312 11.91 31.85 -10.26
CA GLU A 312 10.60 32.27 -9.77
C GLU A 312 10.43 31.95 -8.28
N CYS A 313 10.89 30.76 -7.87
CA CYS A 313 10.76 30.30 -6.49
C CYS A 313 11.60 31.16 -5.53
N ILE A 314 12.87 31.42 -5.87
CA ILE A 314 13.75 32.31 -5.10
C ILE A 314 13.15 33.71 -5.01
N ALA A 315 12.63 34.26 -6.11
CA ALA A 315 12.00 35.59 -6.09
C ALA A 315 10.79 35.66 -5.13
N ARG A 316 9.96 34.61 -5.10
CA ARG A 316 8.82 34.52 -4.16
C ARG A 316 9.26 34.37 -2.71
N LEU A 317 10.32 33.59 -2.44
CA LEU A 317 10.89 33.45 -1.11
C LEU A 317 11.50 34.76 -0.61
N THR A 318 12.29 35.45 -1.45
CA THR A 318 12.95 36.70 -1.08
C THR A 318 11.93 37.77 -0.66
N ARG A 319 10.78 37.86 -1.34
CA ARG A 319 9.68 38.78 -0.98
C ARG A 319 9.08 38.53 0.42
N GLN A 320 9.25 37.35 1.00
CA GLN A 320 8.77 37.05 2.36
C GLN A 320 9.69 37.61 3.44
N PHE A 321 10.99 37.70 3.16
CA PHE A 321 12.02 38.07 4.14
C PHE A 321 12.62 39.46 3.91
N VAL A 322 12.43 40.04 2.73
CA VAL A 322 13.05 41.31 2.31
C VAL A 322 12.00 42.31 1.87
N ARG A 323 12.08 43.53 2.42
CA ARG A 323 11.31 44.71 1.99
C ARG A 323 12.27 45.86 1.69
N GLY A 324 12.11 46.50 0.54
CA GLY A 324 12.95 47.62 0.10
C GLY A 324 14.33 47.20 -0.43
N HIS A 325 15.25 48.17 -0.44
CA HIS A 325 16.62 48.04 -0.96
C HIS A 325 17.65 48.50 0.07
N GLY A 326 18.81 47.84 0.14
CA GLY A 326 19.89 48.17 1.06
C GLY A 326 20.85 47.00 1.29
N VAL A 327 21.87 47.22 2.13
CA VAL A 327 22.91 46.23 2.43
C VAL A 327 22.32 44.98 3.10
N CYS A 328 21.50 45.17 4.14
CA CYS A 328 20.86 44.07 4.87
C CYS A 328 19.89 43.29 3.96
N GLN A 329 19.16 43.98 3.09
CA GLN A 329 18.28 43.37 2.09
C GLN A 329 19.07 42.48 1.11
N THR A 330 20.23 42.95 0.62
CA THR A 330 21.10 42.15 -0.24
C THR A 330 21.66 40.93 0.50
N LEU A 331 22.09 41.11 1.75
CA LEU A 331 22.57 40.01 2.60
C LEU A 331 21.50 38.93 2.80
N VAL A 332 20.29 39.33 3.20
CA VAL A 332 19.18 38.39 3.39
C VAL A 332 18.78 37.72 2.07
N SER A 333 18.78 38.45 0.95
CA SER A 333 18.52 37.86 -0.37
C SER A 333 19.54 36.77 -0.73
N GLN A 334 20.83 37.00 -0.45
CA GLN A 334 21.89 36.01 -0.62
C GLN A 334 21.67 34.78 0.27
N ALA A 335 21.31 34.99 1.54
CA ALA A 335 21.02 33.89 2.47
C ALA A 335 19.76 33.10 2.06
N VAL A 336 18.73 33.75 1.53
CA VAL A 336 17.51 33.10 1.02
C VAL A 336 17.83 32.24 -0.20
N GLU A 337 18.64 32.74 -1.14
CA GLU A 337 19.07 31.98 -2.30
C GLU A 337 19.90 30.75 -1.92
N ASP A 338 20.87 30.90 -1.01
CA ASP A 338 21.66 29.78 -0.48
C ASP A 338 20.76 28.78 0.28
N SER A 339 19.85 29.27 1.12
CA SER A 339 18.86 28.44 1.83
C SER A 339 18.02 27.61 0.86
N PHE A 340 17.50 28.22 -0.21
CA PHE A 340 16.74 27.53 -1.24
C PHE A 340 17.58 26.45 -1.90
N LYS A 341 18.75 26.80 -2.46
CA LYS A 341 19.57 25.87 -3.26
C LYS A 341 20.12 24.71 -2.44
N ARG A 342 20.56 24.97 -1.20
CA ARG A 342 21.31 24.01 -0.38
C ARG A 342 20.45 23.24 0.62
N LEU A 343 19.38 23.85 1.14
CA LEU A 343 18.61 23.30 2.26
C LEU A 343 17.17 22.95 1.84
N ILE A 344 16.39 23.93 1.37
CA ILE A 344 14.96 23.72 1.11
C ILE A 344 14.75 22.87 -0.15
N ASN A 345 15.36 23.22 -1.28
CA ASN A 345 15.11 22.53 -2.55
C ASN A 345 15.48 21.04 -2.49
N PRO A 346 16.66 20.62 -2.00
CA PRO A 346 16.97 19.19 -1.88
C PRO A 346 16.05 18.44 -0.91
N SER A 347 15.63 19.09 0.18
CA SER A 347 14.68 18.50 1.13
C SER A 347 13.31 18.27 0.52
N ILE A 348 12.77 19.27 -0.20
CA ILE A 348 11.45 19.18 -0.84
C ILE A 348 11.51 18.31 -2.10
N GLU A 349 12.61 18.31 -2.86
CA GLU A 349 12.80 17.38 -3.97
C GLU A 349 12.70 15.92 -3.50
N ASN A 350 13.39 15.58 -2.41
CA ASN A 350 13.31 14.26 -1.80
C ASN A 350 11.89 13.95 -1.30
N GLU A 351 11.21 14.91 -0.68
CA GLU A 351 9.81 14.78 -0.28
C GLU A 351 8.93 14.38 -1.49
N PHE A 352 9.01 15.09 -2.61
CA PHE A 352 8.24 14.78 -3.82
C PHE A 352 8.70 13.50 -4.52
N ALA A 353 9.98 13.15 -4.44
CA ALA A 353 10.50 11.88 -4.95
C ALA A 353 9.87 10.70 -4.20
N THR A 354 9.80 10.77 -2.88
CA THR A 354 9.12 9.77 -2.04
C THR A 354 7.62 9.76 -2.30
N LEU A 355 6.97 10.93 -2.29
CA LEU A 355 5.52 11.04 -2.42
C LEU A 355 5.02 10.57 -3.80
N SER A 356 5.76 10.88 -4.87
CA SER A 356 5.46 10.35 -6.21
C SER A 356 5.64 8.84 -6.28
N LYS A 357 6.68 8.28 -5.63
CA LYS A 357 6.89 6.83 -5.57
C LYS A 357 5.77 6.13 -4.80
N GLU A 358 5.38 6.65 -3.64
CA GLU A 358 4.30 6.11 -2.83
C GLU A 358 2.98 6.06 -3.60
N ARG A 359 2.63 7.15 -4.31
CA ARG A 359 1.43 7.19 -5.15
C ARG A 359 1.50 6.18 -6.30
N ALA A 360 2.66 6.05 -6.95
CA ALA A 360 2.84 5.07 -8.01
C ALA A 360 2.69 3.63 -7.48
N ASP A 361 3.21 3.37 -6.28
CA ASP A 361 3.08 2.07 -5.61
C ASP A 361 1.62 1.77 -5.27
N GLU A 362 0.90 2.71 -4.68
CA GLU A 362 -0.54 2.55 -4.38
C GLU A 362 -1.35 2.24 -5.64
N GLU A 363 -1.12 2.97 -6.73
CA GLU A 363 -1.80 2.75 -8.02
C GLU A 363 -1.47 1.37 -8.62
N ALA A 364 -0.18 0.99 -8.62
CA ALA A 364 0.26 -0.30 -9.15
C ALA A 364 -0.27 -1.46 -8.31
N ILE A 365 -0.18 -1.37 -6.98
CA ILE A 365 -0.71 -2.37 -6.05
C ILE A 365 -2.21 -2.53 -6.25
N LYS A 366 -2.96 -1.45 -6.47
CA LYS A 366 -4.39 -1.54 -6.77
C LYS A 366 -4.66 -2.39 -8.02
N VAL A 367 -3.90 -2.19 -9.10
CA VAL A 367 -4.00 -3.04 -10.30
C VAL A 367 -3.65 -4.50 -9.99
N PHE A 368 -2.60 -4.74 -9.20
CA PHE A 368 -2.18 -6.09 -8.80
C PHE A 368 -3.25 -6.80 -7.97
N THR A 369 -3.91 -6.10 -7.04
CA THR A 369 -5.00 -6.67 -6.24
C THR A 369 -6.20 -7.06 -7.10
N GLU A 370 -6.55 -6.26 -8.11
CA GLU A 370 -7.65 -6.58 -9.03
C GLU A 370 -7.30 -7.79 -9.91
N ASN A 371 -6.08 -7.85 -10.45
CA ASN A 371 -5.61 -9.01 -11.21
C ASN A 371 -5.63 -10.30 -10.36
N LEU A 372 -5.16 -10.22 -9.11
CA LEU A 372 -5.22 -11.35 -8.19
C LEU A 372 -6.66 -11.78 -7.91
N ARG A 373 -7.56 -10.83 -7.65
CA ARG A 373 -8.98 -11.11 -7.41
C ARG A 373 -9.61 -11.84 -8.59
N GLN A 374 -9.33 -11.43 -9.82
CA GLN A 374 -9.83 -12.10 -11.03
C GLN A 374 -9.33 -13.53 -11.15
N LEU A 375 -8.05 -13.78 -10.83
CA LEU A 375 -7.48 -15.13 -10.81
C LEU A 375 -8.15 -16.00 -9.73
N LEU A 376 -8.31 -15.49 -8.51
CA LEU A 376 -8.89 -16.23 -7.39
C LEU A 376 -10.38 -16.54 -7.58
N LEU A 377 -11.14 -15.63 -8.19
CA LEU A 377 -12.58 -15.77 -8.41
C LEU A 377 -12.91 -16.33 -9.80
N SER A 378 -11.90 -16.86 -10.50
CA SER A 378 -12.12 -17.56 -11.76
C SER A 378 -13.09 -18.73 -11.56
N PRO A 379 -14.04 -18.99 -12.49
CA PRO A 379 -15.02 -20.04 -12.33
C PRO A 379 -14.37 -21.43 -12.19
N PRO A 380 -14.67 -22.18 -11.11
CA PRO A 380 -14.14 -23.53 -10.94
C PRO A 380 -14.84 -24.52 -11.89
N LEU A 381 -14.08 -25.45 -12.47
CA LEU A 381 -14.65 -26.56 -13.25
C LEU A 381 -15.42 -27.54 -12.36
N GLY A 382 -15.00 -27.67 -11.09
CA GLY A 382 -15.57 -28.60 -10.13
C GLY A 382 -14.99 -30.02 -10.23
N GLN A 383 -15.77 -31.00 -9.76
CA GLN A 383 -15.36 -32.39 -9.60
C GLN A 383 -15.41 -33.15 -10.94
N LYS A 384 -14.39 -32.93 -11.78
CA LYS A 384 -14.20 -33.64 -13.06
C LYS A 384 -12.80 -34.21 -13.15
N ARG A 385 -12.62 -35.27 -13.95
CA ARG A 385 -11.29 -35.81 -14.25
C ARG A 385 -10.55 -34.90 -15.22
N VAL A 386 -9.40 -34.38 -14.79
CA VAL A 386 -8.63 -33.37 -15.53
C VAL A 386 -7.29 -33.94 -15.98
N LEU A 387 -6.94 -33.74 -17.25
CA LEU A 387 -5.57 -33.90 -17.73
C LEU A 387 -4.93 -32.52 -17.79
N ALA A 388 -3.89 -32.30 -16.99
CA ALA A 388 -3.12 -31.08 -16.99
C ALA A 388 -1.88 -31.23 -17.87
N LEU A 389 -1.63 -30.24 -18.71
CA LEU A 389 -0.48 -30.13 -19.59
C LEU A 389 0.28 -28.85 -19.23
N ASP A 390 1.49 -29.02 -18.73
CA ASP A 390 2.49 -27.97 -18.59
C ASP A 390 3.36 -27.91 -19.85
N PRO A 391 3.20 -26.89 -20.72
CA PRO A 391 3.86 -26.83 -22.01
C PRO A 391 5.38 -26.70 -21.93
N GLY A 392 6.09 -27.23 -22.92
CA GLY A 392 7.52 -27.02 -23.04
C GLY A 392 8.11 -27.48 -24.36
N PHE A 393 9.21 -26.83 -24.76
CA PHE A 393 10.02 -27.20 -25.93
C PHE A 393 11.03 -28.30 -25.57
N ALA A 394 12.28 -27.92 -25.26
CA ALA A 394 13.39 -28.85 -25.00
C ALA A 394 13.12 -29.86 -23.88
N ASN A 395 12.44 -29.41 -22.82
CA ASN A 395 12.15 -30.22 -21.63
C ASN A 395 10.86 -31.04 -21.76
N GLY A 396 10.22 -31.03 -22.93
CA GLY A 396 8.93 -31.68 -23.16
C GLY A 396 7.76 -31.03 -22.42
N CYS A 397 6.55 -31.46 -22.77
CA CYS A 397 5.31 -31.11 -22.09
C CYS A 397 5.02 -32.13 -20.98
N LYS A 398 4.83 -31.67 -19.74
CA LYS A 398 4.59 -32.55 -18.59
C LYS A 398 3.09 -32.73 -18.46
N ILE A 399 2.67 -33.98 -18.32
CA ILE A 399 1.27 -34.36 -18.24
C ILE A 399 0.99 -34.91 -16.84
N ALA A 400 -0.10 -34.47 -16.23
CA ALA A 400 -0.64 -35.04 -15.00
C ALA A 400 -2.14 -35.35 -15.20
N CYS A 401 -2.54 -36.60 -15.03
CA CYS A 401 -3.93 -37.02 -15.02
C CYS A 401 -4.44 -37.01 -13.57
N LEU A 402 -5.53 -36.30 -13.32
CA LEU A 402 -6.13 -36.11 -12.00
C LEU A 402 -7.53 -36.75 -11.94
N ASP A 403 -7.88 -37.29 -10.78
CA ASP A 403 -9.25 -37.73 -10.49
C ASP A 403 -10.20 -36.56 -10.18
N GLU A 404 -11.47 -36.86 -9.90
CA GLU A 404 -12.51 -35.86 -9.59
C GLU A 404 -12.23 -35.06 -8.30
N GLN A 405 -11.34 -35.57 -7.43
CA GLN A 405 -10.91 -34.92 -6.19
C GLN A 405 -9.56 -34.19 -6.34
N GLY A 406 -8.92 -34.31 -7.50
CA GLY A 406 -7.62 -33.70 -7.79
C GLY A 406 -6.42 -34.51 -7.30
N ASN A 407 -6.58 -35.80 -7.00
CA ASN A 407 -5.45 -36.70 -6.73
C ASN A 407 -4.76 -37.11 -8.03
N LEU A 408 -3.45 -37.31 -7.98
CA LEU A 408 -2.67 -37.78 -9.11
C LEU A 408 -2.99 -39.25 -9.43
N LEU A 409 -3.41 -39.52 -10.66
CA LEU A 409 -3.61 -40.87 -11.19
C LEU A 409 -2.39 -41.35 -11.98
N HIS A 410 -1.80 -40.46 -12.77
CA HIS A 410 -0.68 -40.77 -13.65
C HIS A 410 0.03 -39.50 -14.09
N HIS A 411 1.34 -39.59 -14.34
CA HIS A 411 2.10 -38.53 -14.98
C HIS A 411 3.02 -39.11 -16.06
N GLU A 412 3.26 -38.33 -17.11
CA GLU A 412 4.16 -38.69 -18.21
C GLU A 412 4.70 -37.41 -18.86
N ILE A 413 5.87 -37.47 -19.49
CA ILE A 413 6.43 -36.37 -20.28
C ILE A 413 6.35 -36.73 -21.77
N ILE A 414 5.68 -35.90 -22.54
CA ILE A 414 5.57 -36.05 -24.00
C ILE A 414 6.38 -34.97 -24.71
N TYR A 415 6.82 -35.23 -25.95
CA TYR A 415 7.68 -34.31 -26.70
C TYR A 415 7.08 -33.93 -28.07
N PRO A 416 5.91 -33.27 -28.11
CA PRO A 416 5.26 -32.91 -29.38
C PRO A 416 6.00 -31.81 -30.15
N HIS A 417 6.78 -30.96 -29.46
CA HIS A 417 7.37 -29.74 -30.01
C HIS A 417 8.87 -29.86 -30.31
N PRO A 418 9.48 -28.88 -31.00
CA PRO A 418 10.93 -28.81 -31.18
C PRO A 418 11.67 -28.81 -29.83
N PRO A 419 12.87 -29.40 -29.75
CA PRO A 419 13.67 -29.95 -30.86
C PRO A 419 13.35 -31.40 -31.22
N ARG A 420 12.57 -32.14 -30.41
CA ARG A 420 12.34 -33.59 -30.61
C ARG A 420 11.23 -33.90 -31.62
N ASN A 421 10.18 -33.07 -31.69
CA ASN A 421 9.08 -33.20 -32.67
C ASN A 421 8.44 -34.60 -32.74
N GLN A 422 8.29 -35.30 -31.61
CA GLN A 422 7.71 -36.64 -31.51
C GLN A 422 6.17 -36.61 -31.53
N VAL A 423 5.57 -35.92 -32.49
CA VAL A 423 4.12 -35.64 -32.56
C VAL A 423 3.27 -36.92 -32.54
N ARG A 424 3.68 -37.95 -33.29
CA ARG A 424 2.93 -39.22 -33.37
C ARG A 424 2.91 -39.95 -32.03
N GLN A 425 4.08 -40.12 -31.40
CA GLN A 425 4.22 -40.79 -30.10
C GLN A 425 3.46 -40.02 -29.01
N ALA A 426 3.58 -38.69 -29.01
CA ALA A 426 2.85 -37.82 -28.10
C ALA A 426 1.33 -37.94 -28.29
N THR A 427 0.86 -38.06 -29.53
CA THR A 427 -0.56 -38.29 -29.84
C THR A 427 -1.02 -39.62 -29.26
N GLU A 428 -0.35 -40.73 -29.60
CA GLU A 428 -0.70 -42.08 -29.13
C GLU A 428 -0.73 -42.15 -27.58
N ALA A 429 0.25 -41.52 -26.91
CA ALA A 429 0.29 -41.41 -25.45
C ALA A 429 -0.91 -40.63 -24.89
N LEU A 430 -1.24 -39.48 -25.46
CA LEU A 430 -2.37 -38.66 -25.02
C LEU A 430 -3.71 -39.41 -25.19
N GLN A 431 -3.91 -40.06 -26.33
CA GLN A 431 -5.11 -40.86 -26.59
C GLN A 431 -5.27 -42.01 -25.57
N ARG A 432 -4.16 -42.71 -25.27
CA ARG A 432 -4.11 -43.76 -24.25
C ARG A 432 -4.50 -43.22 -22.87
N MET A 433 -3.95 -42.07 -22.47
CA MET A 433 -4.25 -41.45 -21.16
C MET A 433 -5.71 -41.00 -21.07
N ILE A 434 -6.22 -40.32 -22.09
CA ILE A 434 -7.61 -39.85 -22.15
C ILE A 434 -8.59 -41.00 -21.96
N ASN A 435 -8.38 -42.11 -22.68
CA ASN A 435 -9.25 -43.28 -22.62
C ASN A 435 -9.11 -44.06 -21.31
N THR A 436 -7.88 -44.29 -20.85
CA THR A 436 -7.59 -45.08 -19.64
C THR A 436 -8.16 -44.41 -18.40
N TYR A 437 -7.89 -43.11 -18.24
CA TYR A 437 -8.27 -42.35 -17.06
C TYR A 437 -9.61 -41.64 -17.19
N LYS A 438 -10.32 -41.81 -18.32
CA LYS A 438 -11.64 -41.22 -18.60
C LYS A 438 -11.66 -39.71 -18.40
N ILE A 439 -10.71 -39.02 -19.04
CA ILE A 439 -10.54 -37.58 -18.91
C ILE A 439 -11.74 -36.84 -19.47
N GLU A 440 -12.24 -35.85 -18.73
CA GLU A 440 -13.39 -35.02 -19.09
C GLU A 440 -12.98 -33.60 -19.51
N ALA A 441 -11.84 -33.12 -19.01
CA ALA A 441 -11.31 -31.81 -19.35
C ALA A 441 -9.78 -31.79 -19.43
N ILE A 442 -9.24 -30.89 -20.25
CA ILE A 442 -7.81 -30.67 -20.41
C ILE A 442 -7.46 -29.24 -19.98
N ALA A 443 -6.55 -29.11 -19.02
CA ALA A 443 -5.96 -27.85 -18.58
C ALA A 443 -4.61 -27.65 -19.28
N ILE A 444 -4.38 -26.50 -19.90
CA ILE A 444 -3.14 -26.17 -20.61
C ILE A 444 -2.53 -24.93 -19.95
N GLY A 445 -1.29 -25.03 -19.45
CA GLY A 445 -0.55 -23.87 -18.92
C GLY A 445 -0.35 -22.78 -19.98
N ASN A 446 -0.38 -21.51 -19.58
CA ASN A 446 -0.26 -20.37 -20.49
C ASN A 446 1.18 -19.89 -20.73
N GLY A 447 2.19 -20.68 -20.36
CA GLY A 447 3.59 -20.33 -20.51
C GLY A 447 4.21 -20.64 -21.86
N THR A 448 5.49 -21.03 -21.80
CA THR A 448 6.33 -21.28 -22.97
C THR A 448 5.83 -22.48 -23.75
N ALA A 449 5.61 -22.33 -25.06
CA ALA A 449 5.01 -23.33 -25.95
C ALA A 449 3.50 -23.59 -25.73
N SER A 450 2.78 -22.69 -25.05
CA SER A 450 1.33 -22.83 -24.79
C SER A 450 0.49 -22.81 -26.06
N ARG A 451 0.79 -21.90 -27.00
CA ARG A 451 0.07 -21.77 -28.29
C ARG A 451 0.22 -23.02 -29.15
N GLU A 452 1.45 -23.55 -29.23
CA GLU A 452 1.78 -24.77 -29.95
C GLU A 452 1.07 -25.97 -29.31
N SER A 453 1.06 -26.04 -27.98
CA SER A 453 0.38 -27.10 -27.22
C SER A 453 -1.13 -27.05 -27.37
N GLU A 454 -1.73 -25.86 -27.35
CA GLU A 454 -3.16 -25.67 -27.60
C GLU A 454 -3.55 -26.14 -29.01
N THR A 455 -2.74 -25.78 -30.00
CA THR A 455 -2.95 -26.21 -31.39
C THR A 455 -2.84 -27.74 -31.51
N PHE A 456 -1.82 -28.34 -30.89
CA PHE A 456 -1.62 -29.79 -30.85
C PHE A 456 -2.82 -30.53 -30.22
N ILE A 457 -3.29 -30.08 -29.05
CA ILE A 457 -4.48 -30.67 -28.38
C ILE A 457 -5.74 -30.49 -29.24
N SER A 458 -5.92 -29.31 -29.85
CA SER A 458 -7.07 -29.02 -30.70
C SER A 458 -7.15 -29.97 -31.89
N ASN A 459 -6.03 -30.23 -32.55
CA ASN A 459 -5.96 -31.14 -33.69
C ASN A 459 -6.31 -32.58 -33.29
N ILE A 460 -5.92 -33.02 -32.08
CA ILE A 460 -6.26 -34.35 -31.57
C ILE A 460 -7.75 -34.47 -31.25
N LEU A 461 -8.34 -33.46 -30.61
CA LEU A 461 -9.74 -33.46 -30.23
C LEU A 461 -10.69 -33.31 -31.43
N GLN A 462 -10.29 -32.61 -32.49
CA GLN A 462 -11.10 -32.42 -33.70
C GLN A 462 -11.02 -33.57 -34.69
N ASN A 463 -10.04 -34.47 -34.54
CA ASN A 463 -9.89 -35.60 -35.44
C ASN A 463 -11.03 -36.62 -35.21
N SER A 464 -11.93 -36.73 -36.18
CA SER A 464 -13.13 -37.58 -36.13
C SER A 464 -12.83 -39.08 -36.01
N ALA A 465 -11.60 -39.52 -36.27
CA ALA A 465 -11.17 -40.88 -36.00
C ALA A 465 -11.12 -41.20 -34.50
N ASN A 466 -11.00 -40.17 -33.67
CA ASN A 466 -10.91 -40.31 -32.23
C ASN A 466 -12.30 -40.17 -31.62
N LYS A 467 -12.86 -41.26 -31.10
CA LYS A 467 -14.15 -41.27 -30.36
C LYS A 467 -13.99 -40.69 -28.95
N PHE A 468 -13.33 -39.55 -28.82
CA PHE A 468 -13.36 -38.79 -27.58
C PHE A 468 -14.75 -38.17 -27.45
N GLY A 469 -15.38 -38.28 -26.29
CA GLY A 469 -16.64 -37.57 -26.04
C GLY A 469 -16.43 -36.05 -26.10
N SER A 470 -17.38 -35.28 -25.55
CA SER A 470 -17.20 -33.82 -25.43
C SER A 470 -16.18 -33.51 -24.32
N ILE A 471 -14.88 -33.53 -24.65
CA ILE A 471 -13.79 -33.11 -23.77
C ILE A 471 -13.63 -31.59 -23.89
N LEU A 472 -13.63 -30.91 -22.75
CA LEU A 472 -13.48 -29.46 -22.68
C LEU A 472 -12.00 -29.10 -22.54
N LYS A 473 -11.51 -28.11 -23.29
CA LYS A 473 -10.14 -27.60 -23.16
C LYS A 473 -10.15 -26.21 -22.55
N TYR A 474 -9.18 -25.92 -21.69
CA TYR A 474 -9.02 -24.64 -21.02
C TYR A 474 -7.56 -24.24 -20.96
N VAL A 475 -7.29 -22.96 -21.18
CA VAL A 475 -5.98 -22.35 -20.90
C VAL A 475 -6.01 -21.79 -19.49
N VAL A 476 -5.00 -22.11 -18.69
CA VAL A 476 -4.92 -21.80 -17.26
C VAL A 476 -3.62 -21.06 -16.99
N SER A 477 -3.65 -20.07 -16.11
CA SER A 477 -2.43 -19.38 -15.67
C SER A 477 -1.49 -20.36 -14.95
N GLU A 478 -0.22 -20.37 -15.37
CA GLU A 478 0.86 -21.07 -14.68
C GLU A 478 1.59 -20.19 -13.64
N ASP A 479 1.14 -18.94 -13.45
CA ASP A 479 1.82 -17.98 -12.57
C ASP A 479 1.92 -18.54 -11.15
N GLY A 480 3.14 -18.65 -10.64
CA GLY A 480 3.41 -19.25 -9.32
C GLY A 480 3.34 -20.79 -9.27
N ALA A 481 3.08 -21.51 -10.36
CA ALA A 481 3.08 -22.98 -10.37
C ALA A 481 4.48 -23.53 -10.07
N SER A 482 5.53 -22.87 -10.58
CA SER A 482 6.93 -23.16 -10.25
C SER A 482 7.29 -22.86 -8.79
N ILE A 483 6.69 -21.82 -8.21
CA ILE A 483 6.87 -21.48 -6.78
C ILE A 483 6.19 -22.54 -5.91
N TYR A 484 4.97 -22.93 -6.26
CA TYR A 484 4.26 -24.01 -5.61
C TYR A 484 5.06 -25.31 -5.66
N SER A 485 5.53 -25.73 -6.84
CA SER A 485 6.17 -27.03 -7.00
C SER A 485 7.49 -27.19 -6.25
N ALA A 486 8.20 -26.06 -6.03
CA ALA A 486 9.39 -25.99 -5.21
C ALA A 486 9.10 -25.81 -3.70
N SER A 487 7.86 -25.54 -3.31
CA SER A 487 7.48 -25.20 -1.93
C SER A 487 7.51 -26.42 -0.98
N PRO A 488 7.63 -26.20 0.35
CA PRO A 488 7.44 -27.25 1.34
C PRO A 488 6.05 -27.89 1.25
N VAL A 489 5.01 -27.11 0.95
CA VAL A 489 3.63 -27.59 0.83
C VAL A 489 3.53 -28.66 -0.25
N ALA A 490 4.09 -28.43 -1.43
CA ALA A 490 4.05 -29.40 -2.51
C ALA A 490 4.90 -30.65 -2.22
N ARG A 491 5.99 -30.52 -1.45
CA ARG A 491 6.80 -31.68 -0.98
C ARG A 491 6.05 -32.52 0.05
N GLU A 492 5.25 -31.90 0.90
CA GLU A 492 4.39 -32.61 1.85
C GLU A 492 3.22 -33.31 1.13
N GLU A 493 2.61 -32.66 0.14
CA GLU A 493 1.50 -33.25 -0.63
C GLU A 493 1.96 -34.37 -1.58
N PHE A 494 3.14 -34.23 -2.19
CA PHE A 494 3.67 -35.16 -3.19
C PHE A 494 5.16 -35.44 -2.96
N PRO A 495 5.52 -36.19 -1.91
CA PRO A 495 6.92 -36.41 -1.52
C PRO A 495 7.74 -37.14 -2.58
N ASP A 496 7.12 -38.10 -3.27
CA ASP A 496 7.77 -38.98 -4.24
C ASP A 496 7.82 -38.40 -5.67
N GLU A 497 7.11 -37.29 -5.91
CA GLU A 497 7.03 -36.66 -7.23
C GLU A 497 8.09 -35.57 -7.41
N ASP A 498 8.58 -35.39 -8.63
CA ASP A 498 9.55 -34.36 -8.94
C ASP A 498 8.92 -32.95 -9.05
N VAL A 499 9.78 -31.93 -9.13
CA VAL A 499 9.35 -30.53 -9.19
C VAL A 499 8.51 -30.23 -10.44
N THR A 500 8.78 -30.89 -11.57
CA THR A 500 8.04 -30.61 -12.80
C THR A 500 6.64 -31.24 -12.77
N THR A 501 6.50 -32.46 -12.27
CA THR A 501 5.21 -33.12 -12.10
C THR A 501 4.31 -32.36 -11.12
N ARG A 502 4.86 -31.89 -10.00
CA ARG A 502 4.12 -31.03 -9.05
C ARG A 502 3.58 -29.74 -9.70
N GLY A 503 4.33 -29.17 -10.66
CA GLY A 503 3.87 -28.01 -11.44
C GLY A 503 2.65 -28.34 -12.29
N ALA A 504 2.70 -29.44 -13.05
CA ALA A 504 1.57 -29.90 -13.86
C ALA A 504 0.32 -30.22 -13.02
N ILE A 505 0.50 -30.85 -11.85
CA ILE A 505 -0.60 -31.09 -10.91
C ILE A 505 -1.28 -29.78 -10.50
N SER A 506 -0.49 -28.74 -10.19
CA SER A 506 -1.05 -27.44 -9.80
C SER A 506 -1.89 -26.81 -10.92
N ILE A 507 -1.44 -26.90 -12.18
CA ILE A 507 -2.21 -26.42 -13.34
C ILE A 507 -3.58 -27.11 -13.42
N GLY A 508 -3.62 -28.44 -13.23
CA GLY A 508 -4.87 -29.19 -13.22
C GLY A 508 -5.80 -28.78 -12.07
N ARG A 509 -5.26 -28.69 -10.85
CA ARG A 509 -6.03 -28.29 -9.66
C ARG A 509 -6.54 -26.86 -9.74
N ARG A 510 -5.81 -25.94 -10.36
CA ARG A 510 -6.27 -24.57 -10.64
C ARG A 510 -7.51 -24.57 -11.54
N LEU A 511 -7.58 -25.43 -12.55
CA LEU A 511 -8.79 -25.55 -13.37
C LEU A 511 -9.98 -26.06 -12.54
N MET A 512 -9.73 -27.04 -11.66
CA MET A 512 -10.76 -27.64 -10.82
C MET A 512 -11.32 -26.62 -9.81
N ASP A 513 -10.44 -25.92 -9.08
CA ASP A 513 -10.76 -24.89 -8.10
C ASP A 513 -9.59 -23.89 -7.96
N PRO A 514 -9.64 -22.74 -8.67
CA PRO A 514 -8.57 -21.75 -8.64
C PRO A 514 -8.29 -21.22 -7.24
N LEU A 515 -9.34 -20.96 -6.46
CA LEU A 515 -9.22 -20.39 -5.11
C LEU A 515 -8.52 -21.37 -4.18
N ALA A 516 -8.94 -22.64 -4.15
CA ALA A 516 -8.37 -23.63 -3.24
C ALA A 516 -6.90 -23.96 -3.54
N GLU A 517 -6.47 -23.83 -4.80
CA GLU A 517 -5.10 -24.10 -5.21
C GLU A 517 -4.18 -22.88 -5.07
N LEU A 518 -4.61 -21.68 -5.50
CA LEU A 518 -3.77 -20.47 -5.45
C LEU A 518 -3.46 -20.01 -4.02
N VAL A 519 -4.36 -20.23 -3.04
CA VAL A 519 -4.12 -19.87 -1.63
C VAL A 519 -2.97 -20.63 -0.97
N LYS A 520 -2.48 -21.72 -1.59
CA LYS A 520 -1.32 -22.47 -1.10
C LYS A 520 0.01 -21.74 -1.35
N ILE A 521 -0.01 -20.70 -2.17
CA ILE A 521 1.16 -19.92 -2.58
C ILE A 521 1.14 -18.59 -1.81
N ASP A 522 2.32 -18.06 -1.45
CA ASP A 522 2.40 -16.68 -0.93
C ASP A 522 1.86 -15.73 -2.02
N PRO A 523 0.82 -14.93 -1.76
CA PRO A 523 0.17 -14.13 -2.79
C PRO A 523 1.13 -13.20 -3.54
N LYS A 524 2.17 -12.71 -2.86
CA LYS A 524 3.23 -11.88 -3.46
C LYS A 524 4.11 -12.62 -4.47
N SER A 525 4.05 -13.94 -4.50
CA SER A 525 4.82 -14.80 -5.43
C SER A 525 3.99 -15.21 -6.65
N ILE A 526 2.70 -14.87 -6.67
CA ILE A 526 1.87 -14.98 -7.86
C ILE A 526 2.21 -13.77 -8.73
N GLY A 527 2.50 -14.01 -10.02
CA GLY A 527 2.80 -12.94 -10.97
C GLY A 527 1.51 -12.18 -11.32
N VAL A 528 1.26 -11.07 -10.62
CA VAL A 528 0.01 -10.30 -10.75
C VAL A 528 0.19 -8.99 -11.53
N GLY A 529 1.42 -8.66 -11.91
CA GLY A 529 1.69 -7.56 -12.85
C GLY A 529 3.16 -7.25 -13.05
N GLN A 530 3.43 -6.35 -14.00
CA GLN A 530 4.77 -5.83 -14.25
C GLN A 530 5.25 -4.96 -13.09
N TYR A 531 6.55 -4.95 -12.81
CA TYR A 531 7.18 -4.14 -11.76
C TYR A 531 6.73 -4.47 -10.33
N GLN A 532 6.13 -5.65 -10.11
CA GLN A 532 5.71 -6.14 -8.79
C GLN A 532 6.86 -6.19 -7.77
N HIS A 533 8.10 -6.38 -8.21
CA HIS A 533 9.29 -6.36 -7.34
C HIS A 533 9.83 -4.95 -7.07
N ASP A 534 9.36 -3.94 -7.80
CA ASP A 534 9.84 -2.56 -7.73
C ASP A 534 8.95 -1.67 -6.84
N VAL A 535 7.77 -2.16 -6.41
CA VAL A 535 6.89 -1.48 -5.45
C VAL A 535 7.28 -1.79 -4.00
N ASP A 536 6.74 -1.03 -3.04
CA ASP A 536 6.85 -1.35 -1.61
C ASP A 536 6.33 -2.77 -1.31
N GLN A 537 7.25 -3.66 -0.92
CA GLN A 537 6.95 -5.08 -0.70
C GLN A 537 6.10 -5.34 0.55
N SER A 538 6.14 -4.44 1.54
CA SER A 538 5.32 -4.58 2.75
C SER A 538 3.87 -4.22 2.44
N LYS A 539 3.65 -3.08 1.77
CA LYS A 539 2.32 -2.65 1.31
C LYS A 539 1.72 -3.63 0.31
N LEU A 540 2.53 -4.15 -0.62
CA LEU A 540 2.12 -5.17 -1.58
C LEU A 540 1.63 -6.42 -0.86
N LYS A 541 2.44 -6.98 0.05
CA LYS A 541 2.08 -8.20 0.78
C LYS A 541 0.78 -8.01 1.55
N HIS A 542 0.66 -6.91 2.30
CA HIS A 542 -0.55 -6.60 3.06
C HIS A 542 -1.79 -6.57 2.16
N SER A 543 -1.72 -5.86 1.04
CA SER A 543 -2.86 -5.67 0.12
C SER A 543 -3.27 -6.98 -0.58
N LEU A 544 -2.31 -7.80 -0.99
CA LEU A 544 -2.60 -9.11 -1.60
C LEU A 544 -3.17 -10.09 -0.57
N ASP A 545 -2.65 -10.13 0.66
CA ASP A 545 -3.18 -10.98 1.74
C ASP A 545 -4.63 -10.58 2.09
N GLN A 546 -4.94 -9.27 2.12
CA GLN A 546 -6.32 -8.77 2.28
C GLN A 546 -7.22 -9.18 1.12
N THR A 547 -6.72 -9.12 -0.12
CA THR A 547 -7.48 -9.53 -1.30
C THR A 547 -7.84 -11.02 -1.25
N VAL A 548 -6.89 -11.88 -0.84
CA VAL A 548 -7.15 -13.31 -0.65
C VAL A 548 -8.21 -13.53 0.43
N MET A 549 -8.06 -12.87 1.58
CA MET A 549 -9.04 -12.94 2.67
C MET A 549 -10.44 -12.54 2.18
N SER A 550 -10.56 -11.44 1.44
CA SER A 550 -11.80 -10.98 0.84
C SER A 550 -12.43 -12.06 -0.05
N CYS A 551 -11.65 -12.62 -0.99
CA CYS A 551 -12.13 -13.66 -1.92
C CYS A 551 -12.58 -14.93 -1.20
N VAL A 552 -11.78 -15.42 -0.23
CA VAL A 552 -12.08 -16.62 0.55
C VAL A 552 -13.38 -16.46 1.34
N ASN A 553 -13.56 -15.33 2.02
CA ASN A 553 -14.76 -15.08 2.81
C ASN A 553 -15.97 -14.74 1.91
N GLN A 554 -15.77 -14.15 0.74
CA GLN A 554 -16.81 -13.95 -0.25
C GLN A 554 -17.38 -15.28 -0.72
N VAL A 555 -16.52 -16.20 -1.18
CA VAL A 555 -16.90 -17.51 -1.69
C VAL A 555 -17.40 -18.44 -0.58
N GLY A 556 -16.79 -18.40 0.61
CA GLY A 556 -17.07 -19.32 1.71
C GLY A 556 -16.37 -20.67 1.55
N VAL A 557 -16.11 -21.35 2.66
CA VAL A 557 -15.18 -22.48 2.70
C VAL A 557 -15.89 -23.73 3.24
N ASN A 558 -15.76 -24.87 2.55
CA ASN A 558 -16.27 -26.14 3.07
C ASN A 558 -15.40 -26.63 4.24
N LEU A 559 -15.95 -26.63 5.44
CA LEU A 559 -15.26 -26.98 6.68
C LEU A 559 -14.65 -28.40 6.66
N ASN A 560 -15.30 -29.34 5.97
CA ASN A 560 -14.89 -30.74 5.98
C ASN A 560 -13.84 -31.08 4.93
N THR A 561 -13.70 -30.28 3.87
CA THR A 561 -12.75 -30.57 2.78
C THR A 561 -11.65 -29.53 2.64
N ALA A 562 -11.78 -28.37 3.28
CA ALA A 562 -10.80 -27.30 3.15
C ALA A 562 -9.41 -27.70 3.64
N SER A 563 -8.42 -27.16 2.94
CA SER A 563 -7.00 -27.23 3.30
C SER A 563 -6.68 -26.27 4.44
N LEU A 564 -5.50 -26.48 5.06
CA LEU A 564 -5.00 -25.59 6.11
C LEU A 564 -4.85 -24.15 5.61
N HIS A 565 -4.32 -24.00 4.40
CA HIS A 565 -4.06 -22.69 3.78
C HIS A 565 -5.36 -21.94 3.51
N LEU A 566 -6.39 -22.62 3.01
CA LEU A 566 -7.69 -22.01 2.77
C LEU A 566 -8.36 -21.57 4.08
N LEU A 567 -8.31 -22.40 5.13
CA LEU A 567 -8.85 -22.06 6.45
C LEU A 567 -8.12 -20.88 7.11
N THR A 568 -6.83 -20.70 6.84
CA THR A 568 -6.03 -19.61 7.42
C THR A 568 -6.57 -18.23 7.05
N TYR A 569 -7.11 -18.09 5.84
CA TYR A 569 -7.70 -16.83 5.33
C TYR A 569 -9.18 -16.63 5.70
N VAL A 570 -9.80 -17.58 6.41
CA VAL A 570 -11.16 -17.38 6.92
C VAL A 570 -11.10 -16.39 8.08
N SER A 571 -12.03 -15.44 8.06
CA SER A 571 -12.20 -14.41 9.08
C SER A 571 -12.15 -15.01 10.49
N GLY A 572 -11.19 -14.54 11.31
CA GLY A 572 -11.06 -14.92 12.72
C GLY A 572 -10.36 -16.25 13.02
N LEU A 573 -9.82 -16.97 12.03
CA LEU A 573 -9.11 -18.23 12.26
C LEU A 573 -7.58 -18.07 12.36
N GLY A 574 -6.95 -17.59 11.28
CA GLY A 574 -5.50 -17.58 11.17
C GLY A 574 -4.86 -18.99 11.25
N PRO A 575 -3.52 -19.08 11.23
CA PRO A 575 -2.83 -20.37 11.05
C PRO A 575 -3.06 -21.37 12.18
N ALA A 576 -3.09 -20.89 13.44
CA ALA A 576 -3.19 -21.75 14.61
C ALA A 576 -4.58 -22.41 14.74
N LEU A 577 -5.66 -21.65 14.57
CA LEU A 577 -7.01 -22.21 14.64
C LEU A 577 -7.34 -23.06 13.41
N ALA A 578 -6.83 -22.69 12.23
CA ALA A 578 -6.94 -23.52 11.03
C ALA A 578 -6.36 -24.92 11.25
N ARG A 579 -5.18 -25.03 11.90
CA ARG A 579 -4.59 -26.33 12.25
C ARG A 579 -5.43 -27.10 13.26
N ASN A 580 -5.88 -26.44 14.33
CA ASN A 580 -6.74 -27.08 15.33
C ASN A 580 -8.06 -27.63 14.75
N ILE A 581 -8.63 -26.97 13.72
CA ILE A 581 -9.82 -27.47 13.01
C ILE A 581 -9.51 -28.76 12.25
N ILE A 582 -8.36 -28.83 11.56
CA ILE A 582 -7.94 -30.04 10.85
C ILE A 582 -7.66 -31.18 11.83
N ASP A 583 -6.97 -30.88 12.94
CA ASP A 583 -6.68 -31.87 13.98
C ASP A 583 -7.98 -32.41 14.58
N TYR A 584 -8.94 -31.52 14.90
CA TYR A 584 -10.27 -31.94 15.36
C TYR A 584 -10.98 -32.83 14.34
N ARG A 585 -10.95 -32.47 13.05
CA ARG A 585 -11.53 -33.28 11.96
C ARG A 585 -10.90 -34.66 11.86
N ARG A 586 -9.58 -34.76 12.09
CA ARG A 586 -8.84 -36.02 12.07
C ARG A 586 -9.19 -36.91 13.25
N GLU A 587 -9.34 -36.34 14.44
CA GLU A 587 -9.63 -37.07 15.68
C GLU A 587 -11.10 -37.47 15.83
N HIS A 588 -12.03 -36.59 15.43
CA HIS A 588 -13.46 -36.73 15.72
C HIS A 588 -14.32 -37.02 14.47
N GLY A 589 -13.70 -37.06 13.29
CA GLY A 589 -14.38 -37.18 12.01
C GLY A 589 -14.97 -35.86 11.49
N PRO A 590 -15.79 -35.90 10.42
CA PRO A 590 -16.33 -34.70 9.79
C PRO A 590 -17.32 -33.95 10.70
N PHE A 591 -17.33 -32.63 10.58
CA PHE A 591 -18.30 -31.77 11.24
C PHE A 591 -19.70 -31.99 10.64
N THR A 592 -20.68 -32.13 11.52
CA THR A 592 -22.12 -32.29 11.19
C THR A 592 -22.93 -31.03 11.48
N SER A 593 -22.39 -30.11 12.28
CA SER A 593 -22.94 -28.79 12.53
C SER A 593 -21.87 -27.76 12.91
N ARG A 594 -22.10 -26.49 12.59
CA ARG A 594 -21.23 -25.37 12.99
C ARG A 594 -21.04 -25.30 14.50
N ALA A 595 -22.03 -25.68 15.30
CA ALA A 595 -21.93 -25.65 16.76
C ALA A 595 -20.76 -26.50 17.32
N GLN A 596 -20.31 -27.52 16.58
CA GLN A 596 -19.14 -28.32 16.96
C GLN A 596 -17.82 -27.54 16.90
N LEU A 597 -17.74 -26.41 16.17
CA LEU A 597 -16.56 -25.54 16.16
C LEU A 597 -16.20 -25.03 17.56
N LYS A 598 -17.18 -24.84 18.45
CA LYS A 598 -16.94 -24.44 19.85
C LYS A 598 -16.18 -25.49 20.66
N LYS A 599 -16.09 -26.73 20.17
CA LYS A 599 -15.32 -27.83 20.78
C LYS A 599 -13.88 -27.87 20.28
N VAL A 600 -13.53 -27.07 19.27
CA VAL A 600 -12.17 -26.99 18.74
C VAL A 600 -11.29 -26.25 19.74
N LYS A 601 -10.11 -26.81 20.00
CA LYS A 601 -9.13 -26.25 20.93
C LYS A 601 -8.82 -24.79 20.60
N ARG A 602 -8.88 -23.91 21.62
CA ARG A 602 -8.62 -22.46 21.54
C ARG A 602 -9.58 -21.66 20.64
N LEU A 603 -10.65 -22.27 20.11
CA LEU A 603 -11.67 -21.56 19.35
C LEU A 603 -12.73 -21.00 20.32
N GLY A 604 -12.53 -19.77 20.78
CA GLY A 604 -13.44 -19.06 21.68
C GLY A 604 -14.67 -18.46 20.98
N ASP A 605 -15.61 -17.92 21.76
CA ASP A 605 -16.87 -17.36 21.23
C ASP A 605 -16.66 -16.21 20.23
N THR A 606 -15.65 -15.35 20.44
CA THR A 606 -15.31 -14.29 19.48
C THR A 606 -14.86 -14.88 18.15
N ALA A 607 -13.92 -15.83 18.16
CA ALA A 607 -13.45 -16.48 16.93
C ALA A 607 -14.59 -17.22 16.22
N PHE A 608 -15.44 -17.92 16.98
CA PHE A 608 -16.64 -18.57 16.45
C PHE A 608 -17.58 -17.57 15.76
N GLN A 609 -17.86 -16.43 16.40
CA GLN A 609 -18.68 -15.37 15.81
C GLN A 609 -18.04 -14.83 14.53
N GLN A 610 -16.74 -14.61 14.49
CA GLN A 610 -16.08 -14.08 13.30
C GLN A 610 -16.04 -15.06 12.12
N CYS A 611 -15.97 -16.37 12.38
CA CYS A 611 -15.74 -17.38 11.33
C CYS A 611 -16.99 -18.17 10.90
N ALA A 612 -17.98 -18.36 11.77
CA ALA A 612 -19.00 -19.38 11.58
C ALA A 612 -19.84 -19.17 10.31
N GLY A 613 -20.18 -17.92 9.97
CA GLY A 613 -20.94 -17.63 8.76
C GLY A 613 -20.18 -17.84 7.43
N PHE A 614 -18.85 -17.98 7.49
CA PHE A 614 -18.00 -18.20 6.31
C PHE A 614 -17.68 -19.68 6.08
N LEU A 615 -17.85 -20.52 7.10
CA LEU A 615 -17.62 -21.96 7.05
C LEU A 615 -18.91 -22.69 6.69
N ARG A 616 -18.89 -23.52 5.65
CA ARG A 616 -20.04 -24.29 5.16
C ARG A 616 -19.88 -25.77 5.41
N ILE A 617 -21.00 -26.43 5.68
CA ILE A 617 -21.06 -27.88 5.85
C ILE A 617 -22.12 -28.41 4.87
N PRO A 618 -21.72 -28.96 3.72
CA PRO A 618 -22.65 -29.64 2.83
C PRO A 618 -23.35 -30.80 3.55
N ASN A 619 -24.65 -30.97 3.31
CA ASN A 619 -25.47 -32.02 3.93
C ASN A 619 -25.46 -32.02 5.47
N ALA A 620 -25.32 -30.85 6.09
CA ALA A 620 -25.38 -30.70 7.55
C ALA A 620 -26.74 -31.07 8.15
N LYS A 621 -26.75 -31.33 9.48
CA LYS A 621 -28.00 -31.57 10.23
C LYS A 621 -28.96 -30.38 10.15
N ASN A 622 -28.43 -29.17 10.29
CA ASN A 622 -29.17 -27.93 10.03
C ASN A 622 -28.85 -27.46 8.60
N PRO A 623 -29.84 -27.38 7.69
CA PRO A 623 -29.62 -26.92 6.31
C PRO A 623 -28.97 -25.53 6.20
N LEU A 624 -29.16 -24.66 7.20
CA LEU A 624 -28.58 -23.32 7.22
C LEU A 624 -27.05 -23.32 7.35
N ASP A 625 -26.45 -24.41 7.86
CA ASP A 625 -24.99 -24.55 7.96
C ASP A 625 -24.30 -24.65 6.59
N ASN A 626 -25.06 -24.86 5.49
CA ASN A 626 -24.55 -24.78 4.12
C ASN A 626 -24.82 -23.42 3.43
N SER A 627 -25.29 -22.42 4.18
CA SER A 627 -25.63 -21.09 3.66
C SER A 627 -24.69 -20.01 4.21
N ALA A 628 -24.83 -18.77 3.75
CA ALA A 628 -24.17 -17.61 4.35
C ALA A 628 -24.94 -17.02 5.55
N VAL A 629 -26.07 -17.61 5.96
CA VAL A 629 -26.79 -17.17 7.17
C VAL A 629 -25.92 -17.43 8.38
N HIS A 630 -25.69 -16.40 9.19
CA HIS A 630 -24.91 -16.54 10.42
C HIS A 630 -25.72 -17.26 11.50
N PRO A 631 -25.11 -18.13 12.35
CA PRO A 631 -25.81 -18.82 13.44
C PRO A 631 -26.58 -17.89 14.40
N GLU A 632 -26.13 -16.64 14.56
CA GLU A 632 -26.82 -15.65 15.40
C GLU A 632 -28.24 -15.33 14.90
N SER A 633 -28.52 -15.55 13.61
CA SER A 633 -29.80 -15.24 12.96
C SER A 633 -30.64 -16.49 12.65
N TYR A 634 -30.24 -17.69 13.10
CA TYR A 634 -31.01 -18.92 12.81
C TYR A 634 -32.44 -18.86 13.35
N HIS A 635 -32.62 -18.32 14.55
CA HIS A 635 -33.93 -18.13 15.16
C HIS A 635 -34.89 -17.27 14.32
N ILE A 636 -34.35 -16.32 13.54
CA ILE A 636 -35.14 -15.46 12.65
C ILE A 636 -35.68 -16.29 11.47
N VAL A 637 -34.82 -17.10 10.85
CA VAL A 637 -35.21 -17.98 9.73
C VAL A 637 -36.18 -19.07 10.20
N GLU A 638 -35.99 -19.60 11.40
CA GLU A 638 -36.94 -20.51 12.04
C GLU A 638 -38.30 -19.86 12.27
N HIS A 639 -38.34 -18.58 12.65
CA HIS A 639 -39.59 -17.82 12.79
C HIS A 639 -40.28 -17.63 11.43
N MET A 640 -39.53 -17.26 10.38
CA MET A 640 -40.05 -17.14 9.01
C MET A 640 -40.70 -18.44 8.51
N ALA A 641 -40.05 -19.58 8.76
CA ALA A 641 -40.56 -20.89 8.37
C ALA A 641 -41.88 -21.23 9.10
N LYS A 642 -41.95 -20.91 10.40
CA LYS A 642 -43.17 -21.12 11.22
C LYS A 642 -44.34 -20.28 10.72
N ASP A 643 -44.11 -19.01 10.41
CA ASP A 643 -45.16 -18.09 9.92
C ASP A 643 -45.76 -18.56 8.58
N LEU A 644 -44.92 -19.12 7.71
CA LEU A 644 -45.32 -19.72 6.43
C LEU A 644 -45.77 -21.18 6.54
N LYS A 645 -45.81 -21.76 7.75
CA LYS A 645 -46.20 -23.14 8.02
C LYS A 645 -45.42 -24.18 7.19
N CYS A 646 -44.14 -23.95 7.00
CA CYS A 646 -43.25 -24.83 6.24
C CYS A 646 -41.98 -25.16 7.03
N THR A 647 -41.19 -26.12 6.56
CA THR A 647 -39.87 -26.39 7.14
C THR A 647 -38.79 -25.53 6.49
N ILE A 648 -37.65 -25.37 7.15
CA ILE A 648 -36.49 -24.66 6.56
C ILE A 648 -36.05 -25.32 5.25
N LYS A 649 -36.16 -26.66 5.13
CA LYS A 649 -35.83 -27.37 3.90
C LYS A 649 -36.75 -26.98 2.75
N ASP A 650 -38.04 -26.75 3.03
CA ASP A 650 -39.03 -26.36 2.03
C ASP A 650 -38.83 -24.92 1.54
N LEU A 651 -38.25 -24.04 2.38
CA LEU A 651 -37.91 -22.66 2.00
C LEU A 651 -36.72 -22.58 1.04
N ILE A 652 -35.73 -23.47 1.21
CA ILE A 652 -34.48 -23.41 0.43
C ILE A 652 -34.77 -23.72 -1.05
N GLY A 653 -34.51 -22.75 -1.92
CA GLY A 653 -34.74 -22.86 -3.36
C GLY A 653 -36.18 -22.58 -3.82
N ASN A 654 -37.13 -22.42 -2.90
CA ASN A 654 -38.53 -22.15 -3.23
C ASN A 654 -38.81 -20.65 -3.37
N LYS A 655 -38.64 -20.13 -4.59
CA LYS A 655 -38.83 -18.70 -4.89
C LYS A 655 -40.21 -18.15 -4.55
N LYS A 656 -41.26 -18.98 -4.57
CA LYS A 656 -42.64 -18.53 -4.29
C LYS A 656 -42.80 -18.21 -2.80
N LEU A 657 -42.46 -19.17 -1.94
CA LEU A 657 -42.53 -18.97 -0.49
C LEU A 657 -41.62 -17.83 -0.02
N LEU A 658 -40.43 -17.71 -0.60
CA LEU A 658 -39.51 -16.61 -0.25
C LEU A 658 -40.07 -15.22 -0.60
N ALA A 659 -40.86 -15.10 -1.67
CA ALA A 659 -41.48 -13.85 -2.06
C ALA A 659 -42.64 -13.42 -1.14
N GLU A 660 -43.23 -14.36 -0.40
CA GLU A 660 -44.30 -14.09 0.57
C GLU A 660 -43.78 -13.54 1.91
N ILE A 661 -42.47 -13.60 2.15
CA ILE A 661 -41.85 -13.13 3.39
C ILE A 661 -41.83 -11.59 3.43
N ASP A 662 -42.64 -11.01 4.31
CA ASP A 662 -42.53 -9.59 4.67
C ASP A 662 -41.40 -9.38 5.69
N ILE A 663 -40.25 -8.92 5.21
CA ILE A 663 -39.03 -8.72 6.00
C ILE A 663 -39.29 -7.80 7.22
N LYS A 664 -40.21 -6.84 7.11
CA LYS A 664 -40.47 -5.86 8.18
C LYS A 664 -40.96 -6.51 9.47
N ARG A 665 -41.63 -7.68 9.38
CA ARG A 665 -42.14 -8.43 10.53
C ARG A 665 -41.05 -9.04 11.41
N TYR A 666 -39.85 -9.20 10.85
CA TYR A 666 -38.73 -9.88 11.49
C TYR A 666 -37.62 -8.92 11.93
N LEU A 667 -37.82 -7.61 11.76
CA LEU A 667 -36.92 -6.59 12.25
C LEU A 667 -37.09 -6.46 13.76
N THR A 668 -36.02 -6.69 14.52
CA THR A 668 -35.99 -6.35 15.95
C THR A 668 -35.77 -4.84 16.10
N PRO A 669 -36.55 -4.14 16.94
CA PRO A 669 -36.29 -2.74 17.27
C PRO A 669 -35.02 -2.67 18.14
N GLN A 670 -33.86 -2.52 17.48
CA GLN A 670 -32.50 -2.50 18.05
C GLN A 670 -31.98 -3.81 18.69
N PRO A 671 -30.67 -4.10 18.56
CA PRO A 671 -30.06 -5.24 19.24
C PRO A 671 -30.03 -4.99 20.75
N PRO A 672 -30.21 -6.03 21.60
CA PRO A 672 -29.93 -5.88 23.01
C PRO A 672 -28.45 -5.51 23.17
N LEU A 673 -28.18 -4.31 23.69
CA LEU A 673 -26.90 -3.99 24.31
C LEU A 673 -26.54 -5.16 25.21
N ARG A 674 -25.38 -5.78 24.97
CA ARG A 674 -24.86 -6.85 25.84
C ARG A 674 -25.02 -6.38 27.28
N ARG A 675 -25.86 -7.09 28.05
CA ARG A 675 -25.76 -7.03 29.50
C ARG A 675 -24.38 -7.57 29.85
N GLU A 676 -23.51 -6.70 30.35
CA GLU A 676 -22.31 -7.11 31.06
C GLU A 676 -22.72 -8.17 32.09
N ARG A 677 -22.08 -9.33 32.01
CA ARG A 677 -22.07 -10.35 33.05
C ARG A 677 -20.64 -10.65 33.39
#